data_AF-A0AAD6X203-F1
#
_entry.id   AF-A0AAD6X203-F1
#
_cell.length_a   1.000
_cell.length_b   1.000
_cell.length_c   1.000
_cell.angle_alpha   90.00
_cell.angle_beta   90.00
_cell.angle_gamma   90.00
#
_symmetry.space_group_name_H-M   'P 1'
#
loop_
_entity.id
_entity.type
_entity.pdbx_description
1 polymer ?
#
loop_
_entity_poly.entity_id
_entity_poly.type
_entity_poly.pdbx_seq_one_letter_code
_entity_poly.pdbx_strand_id
1 'polypeptide(L)'
;MSTTSPYSADDDRPAHYTYDDDDDDSDESSAEDVFAFLPPSTADSAAPPHQYPPLEYPAPVYDPATPVRVSLPSTGEKDNVGAESFANESFAATGSEEGASIKMEFDFDAIEEEDSPFPEVRASVSNIDDPDMPALTFRMWFVGLFLCIVSSSLNVFLNFRQPAPSVVPLALLLIAYPFGKFLAYILPITTYRFRSFELSLNPGPWNIKEHVLVFIMANVAVGNPYAINAIVVSEFFYEVKIDYWFALVLVLATQLTGFGLAGICRRFLVWPASMVWPQNLVACTLLNTLHAEDDESTGGMTRYRYFVLVTMGSFFFFFLPGFLFEALSVFSFVCWAAPNNVPVNQLFGVWSGLGMSVITFDWTQVSWIGSPLMVPWWAEVHVFLGFVMFYWILTPALYYSNQWALAYFPISAVVPYDRFGNEYNVSAILTQGDQFNATEYGLYSPLYLPATYAMTYLLAFALSTCVIVHTLLYHGRSLLNGVKKMRVESDDIHAKLMRNYPEVPDWWYLLSFCVFFSLAIVGMEVWHTGVPVWALLLAVALPIIYILPSGFIYAMTGQEITLNILAQIIPGSLLQGKPLANMMFKAYSVQTLTEATSFIQDLKLGHYVKVPPRASFLVQLVGTIVAAFLQVGVKTWIFSNVEDICKPTQKSQLTCPHNQVFFTASAIWGLIGPSRQFGVHSIYHPHVYALVIGAVLPLPFWFWQRRYPNSWIKYISTPVILNGVSGIPPATGINYSAWFAVGAVFQYFIRKRNFAWWSKFNYVTSAALDSGTVMSLMVIFFTLQFPKNGTIAVNWWGNSVYQHTADYHHTPWKKVPAGGIPLQPSD
;
A
#
# COMPACT_ATOMS: atom_id res chain seq x y z
N MET A 1 61.73 18.87 39.40
CA MET A 1 61.30 20.21 39.86
C MET A 1 59.77 20.16 39.88
N SER A 2 59.05 20.23 41.01
CA SER A 2 58.99 21.32 42.02
C SER A 2 58.59 22.64 41.35
N THR A 3 57.50 23.33 41.69
CA THR A 3 56.81 23.57 42.99
C THR A 3 55.31 23.88 42.75
N THR A 4 54.35 23.97 43.70
CA THR A 4 54.31 23.92 45.18
C THR A 4 52.90 23.58 45.70
N SER A 5 52.79 22.93 46.86
CA SER A 5 51.61 22.94 47.78
C SER A 5 51.70 24.18 48.73
N PRO A 6 50.95 24.39 49.85
CA PRO A 6 49.98 23.55 50.61
C PRO A 6 48.63 24.30 50.86
N TYR A 7 47.67 23.96 51.75
CA TYR A 7 47.48 23.10 52.96
C TYR A 7 46.08 22.39 52.85
N SER A 8 45.66 21.31 53.55
CA SER A 8 45.77 20.88 54.97
C SER A 8 44.99 21.83 55.93
N ALA A 9 44.34 21.44 57.03
CA ALA A 9 44.10 20.15 57.67
C ALA A 9 42.63 20.06 58.15
N ASP A 10 42.08 19.00 58.77
CA ASP A 10 42.05 17.51 58.67
C ASP A 10 41.08 17.09 59.85
N ASP A 11 40.51 15.90 60.08
CA ASP A 11 40.58 14.53 59.54
C ASP A 11 39.26 13.76 59.93
N ASP A 12 39.25 12.43 59.76
CA ASP A 12 38.45 11.38 60.46
C ASP A 12 37.01 10.98 60.01
N ARG A 13 36.65 9.73 60.33
CA ARG A 13 35.45 8.97 59.86
C ARG A 13 34.76 8.24 61.05
N PRO A 14 33.84 7.25 60.88
CA PRO A 14 32.79 7.03 59.86
C PRO A 14 31.39 6.79 60.49
N ALA A 15 30.32 6.82 59.67
CA ALA A 15 29.09 6.05 59.93
C ALA A 15 28.37 5.70 58.61
N HIS A 16 28.00 4.43 58.42
CA HIS A 16 27.09 3.98 57.36
C HIS A 16 25.65 3.93 57.90
N TYR A 17 24.68 4.07 56.99
CA TYR A 17 23.30 3.54 56.91
C TYR A 17 22.42 4.63 56.26
N THR A 18 21.67 4.48 55.16
CA THR A 18 21.50 3.53 54.03
C THR A 18 20.12 3.88 53.44
N TYR A 19 19.99 4.10 52.11
CA TYR A 19 18.70 4.19 51.36
C TYR A 19 17.76 5.37 51.77
N ASP A 20 16.93 5.97 50.92
CA ASP A 20 16.42 5.66 49.55
C ASP A 20 16.83 6.80 48.56
N ASP A 21 17.24 6.55 47.30
CA ASP A 21 16.46 6.24 46.07
C ASP A 21 15.59 7.41 45.54
N ASP A 22 16.16 8.22 44.63
CA ASP A 22 15.51 9.08 43.62
C ASP A 22 16.54 9.31 42.48
N ASP A 23 16.32 8.74 41.28
CA ASP A 23 17.20 8.87 40.11
C ASP A 23 16.61 9.89 39.10
N ASP A 24 17.36 10.96 38.80
CA ASP A 24 17.01 11.96 37.75
C ASP A 24 17.25 11.39 36.33
N ASP A 25 16.20 10.86 35.71
CA ASP A 25 16.24 10.21 34.38
C ASP A 25 16.26 11.24 33.22
N SER A 26 17.34 12.04 33.13
CA SER A 26 17.49 13.12 32.13
C SER A 26 18.00 12.63 30.76
N ASP A 27 17.16 11.96 29.96
CA ASP A 27 17.55 11.31 28.68
C ASP A 27 16.74 11.78 27.44
N GLU A 28 16.37 13.07 27.42
CA GLU A 28 15.45 13.72 26.47
C GLU A 28 16.05 13.98 25.05
N SER A 29 17.16 13.32 24.69
CA SER A 29 17.81 13.47 23.37
C SER A 29 17.60 12.27 22.43
N SER A 30 16.72 11.33 22.81
CA SER A 30 16.65 9.99 22.21
C SER A 30 15.54 9.76 21.17
N ALA A 31 14.63 10.72 20.94
CA ALA A 31 13.49 10.57 20.04
C ALA A 31 13.82 10.85 18.55
N GLU A 32 14.39 12.01 18.23
CA GLU A 32 14.65 12.42 16.83
C GLU A 32 15.60 11.46 16.09
N ASP A 33 16.58 10.89 16.79
CA ASP A 33 17.70 10.13 16.23
C ASP A 33 17.30 8.71 15.75
N VAL A 34 16.02 8.33 15.88
CA VAL A 34 15.52 6.97 15.64
C VAL A 34 14.72 6.83 14.33
N PHE A 35 14.13 7.91 13.80
CA PHE A 35 13.27 7.88 12.61
C PHE A 35 13.54 9.02 11.61
N ALA A 36 14.81 9.25 11.29
CA ALA A 36 15.31 10.37 10.50
C ALA A 36 14.78 10.53 9.04
N PHE A 37 13.89 9.65 8.55
CA PHE A 37 13.18 9.81 7.27
C PHE A 37 11.94 10.72 7.38
N LEU A 38 11.42 10.92 8.58
CA LEU A 38 10.35 11.87 8.81
C LEU A 38 10.97 13.29 8.89
N PRO A 39 10.43 14.28 8.16
CA PRO A 39 10.88 15.64 8.33
C PRO A 39 10.42 16.18 9.69
N PRO A 40 11.26 16.97 10.42
CA PRO A 40 10.72 17.88 11.41
C PRO A 40 9.73 18.83 10.72
N SER A 41 8.90 19.52 11.50
CA SER A 41 7.92 20.44 10.92
C SER A 41 8.64 21.44 10.01
N THR A 42 8.08 21.73 8.83
CA THR A 42 8.74 22.68 7.92
C THR A 42 8.57 24.15 8.35
N ALA A 43 7.92 24.39 9.49
CA ALA A 43 7.90 25.69 10.17
C ALA A 43 9.27 26.03 10.80
N ASP A 44 10.06 25.01 11.20
CA ASP A 44 11.32 25.17 11.95
C ASP A 44 12.49 25.70 11.08
N SER A 45 12.19 26.20 9.87
CA SER A 45 13.15 26.76 8.91
C SER A 45 13.01 28.28 8.72
N ALA A 46 12.93 28.98 9.86
CA ALA A 46 13.31 30.38 10.07
C ALA A 46 12.89 31.44 9.01
N ALA A 47 11.79 32.14 9.31
CA ALA A 47 11.62 33.54 8.95
C ALA A 47 11.23 34.35 10.21
N PRO A 48 11.70 35.59 10.40
CA PRO A 48 11.31 36.39 11.56
C PRO A 48 9.81 36.70 11.50
N PRO A 49 9.09 36.72 12.65
CA PRO A 49 7.65 36.87 12.67
C PRO A 49 7.23 38.26 12.17
N HIS A 50 6.53 38.30 11.04
CA HIS A 50 5.79 39.48 10.63
C HIS A 50 4.63 39.71 11.62
N GLN A 51 4.68 40.83 12.34
CA GLN A 51 3.58 41.27 13.21
C GLN A 51 2.35 41.58 12.36
N TYR A 52 1.30 40.75 12.50
CA TYR A 52 -0.05 41.13 12.13
C TYR A 52 -0.69 41.90 13.30
N PRO A 53 -1.55 42.91 13.04
CA PRO A 53 -2.26 43.61 14.10
C PRO A 53 -3.24 42.66 14.82
N PRO A 54 -3.55 42.89 16.11
CA PRO A 54 -4.51 42.07 16.85
C PRO A 54 -5.90 42.07 16.20
N LEU A 55 -6.56 40.91 16.21
CA LEU A 55 -7.98 40.80 15.89
C LEU A 55 -8.80 41.01 17.17
N GLU A 56 -9.56 42.09 17.22
CA GLU A 56 -10.53 42.34 18.30
C GLU A 56 -11.75 41.43 18.12
N TYR A 57 -12.02 40.58 19.12
CA TYR A 57 -13.25 39.80 19.20
C TYR A 57 -14.24 40.49 20.17
N PRO A 58 -15.51 40.72 19.78
CA PRO A 58 -16.52 41.21 20.71
C PRO A 58 -16.88 40.14 21.74
N ALA A 59 -17.02 40.52 23.01
CA ALA A 59 -17.38 39.60 24.08
C ALA A 59 -18.80 39.02 23.91
N PRO A 60 -19.04 37.75 24.27
CA PRO A 60 -20.35 37.12 24.13
C PRO A 60 -21.37 37.71 25.11
N VAL A 61 -22.59 37.99 24.62
CA VAL A 61 -23.72 38.44 25.45
C VAL A 61 -24.40 37.22 26.07
N TYR A 62 -24.38 37.13 27.40
CA TYR A 62 -25.06 36.07 28.15
C TYR A 62 -26.51 36.47 28.48
N ASP A 63 -27.48 35.67 28.04
CA ASP A 63 -28.89 35.82 28.42
C ASP A 63 -29.20 34.99 29.68
N PRO A 64 -29.56 35.63 30.82
CA PRO A 64 -29.88 34.91 32.06
C PRO A 64 -31.25 34.20 32.05
N ALA A 65 -32.04 34.26 30.97
CA ALA A 65 -33.38 33.69 30.90
C ALA A 65 -33.46 32.19 30.59
N THR A 66 -32.37 31.55 30.14
CA THR A 66 -32.37 30.12 29.70
C THR A 66 -31.86 29.15 30.78
N PRO A 67 -32.74 28.34 31.43
CA PRO A 67 -32.32 27.35 32.42
C PRO A 67 -31.76 26.08 31.77
N VAL A 68 -30.43 26.02 31.59
CA VAL A 68 -29.73 24.80 31.16
C VAL A 68 -29.76 23.77 32.30
N ARG A 69 -30.40 22.63 32.06
CA ARG A 69 -30.64 21.60 33.09
C ARG A 69 -29.56 20.51 33.02
N VAL A 70 -28.43 20.73 33.71
CA VAL A 70 -27.38 19.71 33.86
C VAL A 70 -27.78 18.69 34.93
N SER A 71 -27.98 17.43 34.53
CA SER A 71 -28.23 16.31 35.44
C SER A 71 -26.96 15.49 35.65
N LEU A 72 -26.31 15.64 36.81
CA LEU A 72 -25.14 14.85 37.18
C LEU A 72 -25.53 13.42 37.61
N PRO A 73 -24.71 12.39 37.32
CA PRO A 73 -24.94 11.03 37.79
C PRO A 73 -24.79 10.90 39.31
N SER A 74 -25.57 10.01 39.94
CA SER A 74 -25.46 9.73 41.37
C SER A 74 -24.44 8.62 41.68
N THR A 75 -23.20 8.98 41.97
CA THR A 75 -22.25 8.09 42.66
C THR A 75 -22.37 8.27 44.16
N GLY A 76 -22.80 7.23 44.87
CA GLY A 76 -23.06 7.28 46.30
C GLY A 76 -21.88 6.77 47.13
N GLU A 77 -21.05 7.67 47.62
CA GLU A 77 -20.10 7.41 48.71
C GLU A 77 -20.20 8.55 49.73
N LYS A 78 -20.02 8.23 51.02
CA LYS A 78 -20.16 9.20 52.12
C LYS A 78 -18.79 9.44 52.72
N ASP A 79 -18.39 10.70 52.83
CA ASP A 79 -17.58 11.11 53.99
C ASP A 79 -17.86 12.55 54.40
N ASN A 80 -17.66 12.85 55.68
CA ASN A 80 -17.94 14.16 56.27
C ASN A 80 -16.63 14.89 56.56
N VAL A 81 -16.44 16.07 55.97
CA VAL A 81 -15.52 17.10 56.49
C VAL A 81 -16.30 18.41 56.60
N GLY A 82 -16.18 19.09 57.73
CA GLY A 82 -17.00 20.24 58.08
C GLY A 82 -16.61 21.54 57.36
N ALA A 83 -17.57 22.45 57.23
CA ALA A 83 -17.33 23.80 56.72
C ALA A 83 -17.03 24.77 57.87
N GLU A 84 -15.94 25.52 57.79
CA GLU A 84 -15.66 26.65 58.69
C GLU A 84 -14.82 27.73 57.97
N SER A 85 -14.94 28.99 58.43
CA SER A 85 -14.20 30.18 57.95
C SER A 85 -14.31 30.56 56.46
N PHE A 86 -15.34 31.32 56.10
CA PHE A 86 -15.27 32.36 55.06
C PHE A 86 -15.95 33.63 55.58
N ALA A 87 -15.16 34.62 56.01
CA ALA A 87 -15.63 35.94 56.43
C ALA A 87 -14.51 36.97 56.33
N ASN A 88 -14.85 38.16 55.81
CA ASN A 88 -13.98 39.32 55.57
C ASN A 88 -12.85 39.10 54.53
N GLU A 89 -12.35 40.12 53.82
CA GLU A 89 -12.60 41.57 53.97
C GLU A 89 -12.77 42.32 52.63
N SER A 90 -12.96 43.63 52.69
CA SER A 90 -13.49 44.50 51.64
C SER A 90 -12.61 44.74 50.40
N PHE A 91 -13.26 44.91 49.25
CA PHE A 91 -12.72 45.61 48.08
C PHE A 91 -12.13 46.99 48.45
N ALA A 92 -10.91 47.27 48.02
CA ALA A 92 -10.33 48.61 47.97
C ALA A 92 -9.65 48.80 46.61
N ALA A 93 -10.11 49.77 45.82
CA ALA A 93 -9.60 50.02 44.47
C ALA A 93 -8.60 51.19 44.46
N THR A 94 -7.33 50.90 44.21
CA THR A 94 -6.29 51.88 43.84
C THR A 94 -5.45 51.30 42.72
N GLY A 95 -5.46 51.94 41.55
CA GLY A 95 -4.70 51.49 40.38
C GLY A 95 -3.29 52.07 40.35
N SER A 96 -2.35 51.29 39.81
CA SER A 96 -1.06 51.75 39.32
C SER A 96 -0.70 50.93 38.08
N GLU A 97 -0.53 51.59 36.95
CA GLU A 97 -0.21 50.93 35.68
C GLU A 97 1.27 50.51 35.63
N GLU A 98 1.54 49.21 35.73
CA GLU A 98 2.78 48.63 35.20
C GLU A 98 2.42 47.50 34.22
N GLY A 99 2.98 47.59 33.02
CA GLY A 99 2.61 46.74 31.88
C GLY A 99 3.21 45.34 31.98
N ALA A 100 2.58 44.46 32.76
CA ALA A 100 2.83 43.02 32.69
C ALA A 100 2.40 42.49 31.31
N SER A 101 3.31 42.48 30.34
CA SER A 101 3.09 41.83 29.06
C SER A 101 2.98 40.33 29.30
N ILE A 102 1.76 39.81 29.34
CA ILE A 102 1.50 38.37 29.32
C ILE A 102 2.00 37.86 27.97
N LYS A 103 3.25 37.37 27.96
CA LYS A 103 3.67 36.41 26.95
C LYS A 103 2.77 35.19 27.17
N MET A 104 1.87 34.93 26.22
CA MET A 104 1.51 33.55 25.94
C MET A 104 2.76 32.91 25.35
N GLU A 105 3.56 32.31 26.24
CA GLU A 105 4.52 31.29 25.86
C GLU A 105 3.68 30.21 25.16
N PHE A 106 3.92 30.00 23.87
CA PHE A 106 3.08 29.13 23.06
C PHE A 106 3.49 27.69 23.38
N ASP A 107 2.80 27.08 24.33
CA ASP A 107 3.08 25.73 24.81
C ASP A 107 2.84 24.73 23.68
N PHE A 108 3.92 24.25 23.07
CA PHE A 108 3.88 23.25 22.01
C PHE A 108 3.62 21.85 22.57
N ASP A 109 4.06 21.57 23.79
CA ASP A 109 3.95 20.27 24.44
C ASP A 109 2.48 19.97 24.76
N ALA A 110 1.73 20.98 25.21
CA ALA A 110 0.27 20.92 25.36
C ALA A 110 -0.46 20.65 24.03
N ILE A 111 0.08 21.07 22.88
CA ILE A 111 -0.50 20.81 21.55
C ILE A 111 -0.17 19.38 21.07
N GLU A 112 1.01 18.84 21.39
CA GLU A 112 1.34 17.43 21.15
C GLU A 112 0.66 16.47 22.15
N GLU A 113 0.21 16.97 23.30
CA GLU A 113 -0.65 16.23 24.23
C GLU A 113 -2.08 15.99 23.67
N GLU A 114 -2.67 16.99 22.99
CA GLU A 114 -4.06 17.00 22.50
C GLU A 114 -4.25 16.62 21.02
N ASP A 115 -3.21 16.67 20.18
CA ASP A 115 -3.29 16.36 18.75
C ASP A 115 -2.06 15.57 18.25
N SER A 116 -2.13 14.97 17.05
CA SER A 116 -1.04 14.16 16.50
C SER A 116 0.13 15.03 16.03
N PRO A 117 1.41 14.71 16.31
CA PRO A 117 2.54 15.54 15.87
C PRO A 117 2.54 15.74 14.34
N PHE A 118 2.15 14.71 13.57
CA PHE A 118 2.13 14.72 12.10
C PHE A 118 0.95 15.53 11.52
N PRO A 119 1.20 16.67 10.84
CA PRO A 119 0.13 17.54 10.31
C PRO A 119 -0.81 16.82 9.32
N GLU A 120 -0.31 15.82 8.60
CA GLU A 120 -1.08 14.94 7.72
C GLU A 120 -2.15 14.13 8.46
N VAL A 121 -1.84 13.68 9.68
CA VAL A 121 -2.77 12.93 10.54
C VAL A 121 -3.82 13.89 11.10
N ARG A 122 -3.39 15.02 11.70
CA ARG A 122 -4.30 16.08 12.22
C ARG A 122 -5.31 16.56 11.19
N ALA A 123 -4.88 16.74 9.96
CA ALA A 123 -5.74 17.15 8.85
C ALA A 123 -6.85 16.14 8.53
N SER A 124 -6.63 14.86 8.82
CA SER A 124 -7.38 13.72 8.27
C SER A 124 -8.18 12.92 9.30
N VAL A 125 -7.78 12.97 10.57
CA VAL A 125 -8.22 12.09 11.66
C VAL A 125 -8.73 12.90 12.84
N SER A 126 -9.87 12.53 13.41
CA SER A 126 -10.42 13.15 14.63
C SER A 126 -9.54 12.86 15.86
N ASN A 127 -9.23 13.87 16.66
CA ASN A 127 -8.65 13.71 18.01
C ASN A 127 -9.71 13.45 19.10
N ILE A 128 -11.00 13.36 18.74
CA ILE A 128 -12.13 13.03 19.64
C ILE A 128 -12.66 11.62 19.31
N ASP A 129 -13.15 10.92 20.33
CA ASP A 129 -13.77 9.59 20.24
C ASP A 129 -14.96 9.41 21.21
N ASP A 130 -15.90 8.52 20.85
CA ASP A 130 -17.05 8.08 21.65
C ASP A 130 -16.98 6.55 21.89
N PRO A 131 -16.62 6.11 23.11
CA PRO A 131 -16.53 4.69 23.46
C PRO A 131 -17.84 3.88 23.34
N ASP A 132 -19.01 4.50 23.53
CA ASP A 132 -20.31 3.82 23.53
C ASP A 132 -20.89 3.63 22.12
N MET A 133 -20.29 4.27 21.11
CA MET A 133 -20.72 4.18 19.70
C MET A 133 -20.70 2.73 19.15
N PRO A 134 -21.85 2.16 18.74
CA PRO A 134 -21.97 0.74 18.43
C PRO A 134 -21.34 0.38 17.07
N ALA A 135 -20.38 -0.56 17.07
CA ALA A 135 -19.64 -0.97 15.87
C ALA A 135 -20.10 -2.30 15.24
N LEU A 136 -20.26 -3.38 16.03
CA LEU A 136 -20.61 -4.73 15.53
C LEU A 136 -22.13 -4.93 15.38
N THR A 137 -22.78 -4.10 14.56
CA THR A 137 -24.25 -4.13 14.39
C THR A 137 -24.72 -5.10 13.30
N PHE A 138 -26.01 -5.45 13.31
CA PHE A 138 -26.63 -6.24 12.24
C PHE A 138 -26.48 -5.59 10.86
N ARG A 139 -26.71 -4.27 10.76
CA ARG A 139 -26.62 -3.53 9.49
C ARG A 139 -25.18 -3.43 8.96
N MET A 140 -24.19 -3.31 9.84
CA MET A 140 -22.77 -3.39 9.47
C MET A 140 -22.48 -4.76 8.83
N TRP A 141 -22.85 -5.86 9.49
CA TRP A 141 -22.67 -7.20 8.95
C TRP A 141 -23.43 -7.42 7.63
N PHE A 142 -24.68 -6.94 7.52
CA PHE A 142 -25.49 -7.10 6.31
C PHE A 142 -24.90 -6.36 5.10
N VAL A 143 -24.54 -5.07 5.26
CA VAL A 143 -23.95 -4.28 4.16
C VAL A 143 -22.54 -4.77 3.84
N GLY A 144 -21.72 -5.06 4.86
CA GLY A 144 -20.36 -5.57 4.70
C GLY A 144 -20.33 -6.89 3.94
N LEU A 145 -21.12 -7.89 4.37
CA LEU A 145 -21.17 -9.19 3.71
C LEU A 145 -21.76 -9.08 2.30
N PHE A 146 -22.81 -8.26 2.08
CA PHE A 146 -23.37 -8.06 0.74
C PHE A 146 -22.35 -7.44 -0.22
N LEU A 147 -21.65 -6.38 0.19
CA LEU A 147 -20.63 -5.75 -0.64
C LEU A 147 -19.42 -6.67 -0.85
N CYS A 148 -18.97 -7.40 0.17
CA CYS A 148 -17.94 -8.44 0.06
C CYS A 148 -18.31 -9.51 -0.98
N ILE A 149 -19.53 -10.05 -0.92
CA ILE A 149 -20.03 -11.06 -1.87
C ILE A 149 -19.99 -10.53 -3.31
N VAL A 150 -20.49 -9.30 -3.52
CA VAL A 150 -20.59 -8.71 -4.86
C VAL A 150 -19.21 -8.30 -5.40
N SER A 151 -18.37 -7.63 -4.59
CA SER A 151 -17.07 -7.12 -5.05
C SER A 151 -16.08 -8.24 -5.34
N SER A 152 -15.98 -9.24 -4.45
CA SER A 152 -15.07 -10.38 -4.65
C SER A 152 -15.43 -11.19 -5.89
N SER A 153 -16.73 -11.42 -6.13
CA SER A 153 -17.24 -12.11 -7.32
C SER A 153 -16.97 -11.32 -8.60
N LEU A 154 -17.19 -10.01 -8.59
CA LEU A 154 -16.91 -9.13 -9.74
C LEU A 154 -15.40 -9.07 -10.03
N ASN A 155 -14.56 -8.85 -9.03
CA ASN A 155 -13.11 -8.71 -9.24
C ASN A 155 -12.45 -9.99 -9.75
N VAL A 156 -12.93 -11.18 -9.38
CA VAL A 156 -12.46 -12.45 -9.97
C VAL A 156 -12.89 -12.60 -11.41
N PHE A 157 -14.16 -12.29 -11.75
CA PHE A 157 -14.62 -12.31 -13.15
C PHE A 157 -13.82 -11.33 -14.02
N LEU A 158 -13.57 -10.12 -13.51
CA LEU A 158 -12.83 -9.07 -14.20
C LEU A 158 -11.33 -9.38 -14.33
N ASN A 159 -10.71 -10.08 -13.36
CA ASN A 159 -9.29 -10.44 -13.40
C ASN A 159 -8.90 -11.27 -14.63
N PHE A 160 -9.82 -12.08 -15.14
CA PHE A 160 -9.64 -12.90 -16.35
C PHE A 160 -9.90 -12.14 -17.65
N ARG A 161 -10.40 -10.89 -17.61
CA ARG A 161 -10.75 -10.10 -18.80
C ARG A 161 -9.63 -9.15 -19.22
N GLN A 162 -9.60 -8.76 -20.50
CA GLN A 162 -8.77 -7.67 -21.00
C GLN A 162 -9.51 -6.81 -22.05
N PRO A 163 -9.54 -5.46 -21.93
CA PRO A 163 -9.28 -4.70 -20.71
C PRO A 163 -10.30 -5.03 -19.61
N ALA A 164 -9.98 -4.68 -18.37
CA ALA A 164 -10.81 -4.93 -17.21
C ALA A 164 -10.87 -3.70 -16.27
N PRO A 165 -12.07 -3.25 -15.87
CA PRO A 165 -12.26 -2.52 -14.62
C PRO A 165 -11.72 -3.29 -13.41
N SER A 166 -11.45 -2.58 -12.33
CA SER A 166 -11.37 -3.14 -10.97
C SER A 166 -12.34 -2.39 -10.04
N VAL A 167 -13.03 -3.12 -9.17
CA VAL A 167 -13.80 -2.51 -8.08
C VAL A 167 -12.83 -2.20 -6.94
N VAL A 168 -12.65 -0.93 -6.62
CA VAL A 168 -11.72 -0.46 -5.56
C VAL A 168 -12.42 -0.24 -4.22
N PRO A 169 -11.73 -0.32 -3.07
CA PRO A 169 -12.38 -0.25 -1.75
C PRO A 169 -13.07 1.11 -1.49
N LEU A 170 -12.51 2.22 -1.99
CA LEU A 170 -13.10 3.56 -1.85
C LEU A 170 -14.45 3.70 -2.57
N ALA A 171 -14.67 3.00 -3.67
CA ALA A 171 -15.98 2.98 -4.34
C ALA A 171 -17.02 2.22 -3.49
N LEU A 172 -16.61 1.14 -2.82
CA LEU A 172 -17.48 0.38 -1.92
C LEU A 172 -17.79 1.16 -0.63
N LEU A 173 -16.86 2.00 -0.15
CA LEU A 173 -17.09 2.97 0.93
C LEU A 173 -18.26 3.92 0.57
N LEU A 174 -18.23 4.51 -0.62
CA LEU A 174 -19.29 5.42 -1.09
C LEU A 174 -20.64 4.71 -1.30
N ILE A 175 -20.64 3.45 -1.74
CA ILE A 175 -21.86 2.65 -1.87
C ILE A 175 -22.40 2.25 -0.50
N ALA A 176 -21.55 1.95 0.47
CA ALA A 176 -21.95 1.56 1.83
C ALA A 176 -22.71 2.68 2.57
N TYR A 177 -22.35 3.95 2.37
CA TYR A 177 -22.95 5.08 3.08
C TYR A 177 -24.48 5.23 2.90
N PRO A 178 -25.03 5.35 1.67
CA PRO A 178 -26.47 5.45 1.47
C PRO A 178 -27.20 4.17 1.88
N PHE A 179 -26.62 2.98 1.68
CA PHE A 179 -27.21 1.72 2.15
C PHE A 179 -27.29 1.67 3.69
N GLY A 180 -26.25 2.12 4.39
CA GLY A 180 -26.21 2.22 5.85
C GLY A 180 -27.24 3.20 6.41
N LYS A 181 -27.31 4.42 5.85
CA LYS A 181 -28.34 5.43 6.21
C LYS A 181 -29.75 4.92 5.90
N PHE A 182 -29.98 4.25 4.77
CA PHE A 182 -31.26 3.66 4.38
C PHE A 182 -31.72 2.55 5.35
N LEU A 183 -30.82 1.65 5.74
CA LEU A 183 -31.12 0.62 6.75
C LEU A 183 -31.35 1.21 8.14
N ALA A 184 -30.61 2.26 8.54
CA ALA A 184 -30.86 2.98 9.78
C ALA A 184 -32.18 3.78 9.79
N TYR A 185 -32.77 4.05 8.61
CA TYR A 185 -34.11 4.65 8.49
C TYR A 185 -35.24 3.61 8.51
N ILE A 186 -35.04 2.42 7.92
CA ILE A 186 -36.08 1.39 7.75
C ILE A 186 -36.13 0.36 8.90
N LEU A 187 -34.99 -0.03 9.47
CA LEU A 187 -34.96 -1.08 10.48
C LEU A 187 -35.56 -0.59 11.81
N PRO A 188 -36.33 -1.44 12.53
CA PRO A 188 -36.97 -1.02 13.77
C PRO A 188 -35.94 -0.78 14.88
N ILE A 189 -36.09 0.34 15.59
CA ILE A 189 -35.31 0.69 16.79
C ILE A 189 -35.87 -0.11 17.97
N THR A 190 -35.59 -1.42 17.97
CA THR A 190 -36.07 -2.38 18.96
C THR A 190 -34.93 -3.24 19.49
N THR A 191 -34.95 -3.49 20.80
CA THR A 191 -33.99 -4.36 21.52
C THR A 191 -34.66 -5.68 21.89
N TYR A 192 -34.31 -6.75 21.18
CA TYR A 192 -34.79 -8.10 21.44
C TYR A 192 -33.92 -8.76 22.53
N ARG A 193 -34.51 -9.06 23.69
CA ARG A 193 -33.83 -9.65 24.85
C ARG A 193 -34.02 -11.16 24.90
N PHE A 194 -32.98 -11.92 24.56
CA PHE A 194 -32.97 -13.39 24.52
C PHE A 194 -32.14 -13.98 25.68
N ARG A 195 -32.73 -13.98 26.89
CA ARG A 195 -32.15 -14.51 28.16
C ARG A 195 -30.82 -13.87 28.60
N SER A 196 -29.74 -14.14 27.86
CA SER A 196 -28.36 -13.71 28.16
C SER A 196 -27.77 -12.78 27.08
N PHE A 197 -28.52 -12.53 26.00
CA PHE A 197 -28.08 -11.71 24.88
C PHE A 197 -29.13 -10.65 24.54
N GLU A 198 -28.68 -9.43 24.24
CA GLU A 198 -29.50 -8.36 23.68
C GLU A 198 -29.12 -8.19 22.20
N LEU A 199 -30.13 -8.14 21.32
CA LEU A 199 -29.95 -7.95 19.88
C LEU A 199 -30.78 -6.75 19.43
N SER A 200 -30.16 -5.78 18.76
CA SER A 200 -30.90 -4.73 18.04
C SER A 200 -30.55 -4.75 16.56
N LEU A 201 -31.57 -4.54 15.72
CA LEU A 201 -31.41 -4.35 14.28
C LEU A 201 -31.01 -2.91 13.95
N ASN A 202 -31.37 -1.96 14.81
CA ASN A 202 -31.12 -0.52 14.66
C ASN A 202 -30.82 0.11 16.03
N PRO A 203 -29.57 0.05 16.52
CA PRO A 203 -29.21 0.54 17.85
C PRO A 203 -29.05 2.08 17.95
N GLY A 204 -29.19 2.82 16.85
CA GLY A 204 -28.95 4.27 16.77
C GLY A 204 -28.66 4.71 15.33
N PRO A 205 -28.29 5.97 15.05
CA PRO A 205 -27.94 6.43 13.71
C PRO A 205 -26.80 5.61 13.06
N TRP A 206 -26.75 5.54 11.73
CA TRP A 206 -25.60 4.97 11.00
C TRP A 206 -24.35 5.82 11.25
N ASN A 207 -23.35 5.22 11.90
CA ASN A 207 -22.18 5.89 12.45
C ASN A 207 -20.87 5.49 11.73
N ILE A 208 -19.78 6.17 12.09
CA ILE A 208 -18.49 6.03 11.41
C ILE A 208 -17.80 4.69 11.69
N LYS A 209 -17.93 4.11 12.89
CA LYS A 209 -17.28 2.85 13.27
C LYS A 209 -17.87 1.66 12.54
N GLU A 210 -19.19 1.66 12.33
CA GLU A 210 -19.86 0.69 11.45
C GLU A 210 -19.36 0.81 10.01
N HIS A 211 -19.21 2.04 9.52
CA HIS A 211 -18.82 2.30 8.14
C HIS A 211 -17.35 1.92 7.86
N VAL A 212 -16.46 2.14 8.83
CA VAL A 212 -15.07 1.64 8.81
C VAL A 212 -15.04 0.11 8.74
N LEU A 213 -15.85 -0.59 9.55
CA LEU A 213 -15.88 -2.06 9.52
C LEU A 213 -16.41 -2.61 8.18
N VAL A 214 -17.40 -1.95 7.56
CA VAL A 214 -17.80 -2.28 6.17
C VAL A 214 -16.65 -2.05 5.19
N PHE A 215 -15.91 -0.94 5.31
CA PHE A 215 -14.75 -0.67 4.45
C PHE A 215 -13.63 -1.71 4.64
N ILE A 216 -13.28 -2.07 5.88
CA ILE A 216 -12.27 -3.09 6.18
C ILE A 216 -12.68 -4.45 5.58
N MET A 217 -13.95 -4.86 5.73
CA MET A 217 -14.45 -6.09 5.10
C MET A 217 -14.39 -6.03 3.57
N ALA A 218 -14.66 -4.86 2.98
CA ALA A 218 -14.60 -4.63 1.54
C ALA A 218 -13.16 -4.58 1.00
N ASN A 219 -12.20 -4.03 1.76
CA ASN A 219 -10.78 -3.94 1.40
C ASN A 219 -10.20 -5.35 1.19
N VAL A 220 -10.41 -6.22 2.19
CA VAL A 220 -10.05 -7.65 2.15
C VAL A 220 -10.75 -8.40 1.02
N ALA A 221 -12.03 -8.11 0.74
CA ALA A 221 -12.79 -8.80 -0.30
C ALA A 221 -12.46 -8.36 -1.75
N VAL A 222 -11.86 -7.18 -1.92
CA VAL A 222 -11.50 -6.62 -3.23
C VAL A 222 -10.24 -7.27 -3.82
N GLY A 223 -9.31 -7.70 -2.97
CA GLY A 223 -8.09 -8.39 -3.39
C GLY A 223 -8.38 -9.72 -4.08
N ASN A 224 -7.85 -9.92 -5.28
CA ASN A 224 -7.88 -11.22 -5.96
C ASN A 224 -6.74 -12.11 -5.41
N PRO A 225 -7.01 -13.28 -4.78
CA PRO A 225 -5.95 -14.06 -4.16
C PRO A 225 -4.91 -14.54 -5.17
N TYR A 226 -3.64 -14.23 -4.94
CA TYR A 226 -2.54 -14.53 -5.86
C TYR A 226 -2.40 -16.04 -6.12
N ALA A 227 -2.81 -16.87 -5.16
CA ALA A 227 -2.92 -18.32 -5.28
C ALA A 227 -3.87 -18.79 -6.40
N ILE A 228 -4.90 -18.02 -6.78
CA ILE A 228 -5.76 -18.34 -7.94
C ILE A 228 -4.96 -18.37 -9.24
N ASN A 229 -3.90 -17.56 -9.37
CA ASN A 229 -3.01 -17.62 -10.53
C ASN A 229 -2.28 -18.96 -10.61
N ALA A 230 -1.76 -19.47 -9.49
CA ALA A 230 -1.12 -20.78 -9.43
C ALA A 230 -2.12 -21.92 -9.77
N ILE A 231 -3.33 -21.86 -9.24
CA ILE A 231 -4.40 -22.83 -9.52
C ILE A 231 -4.76 -22.84 -11.01
N VAL A 232 -5.09 -21.69 -11.60
CA VAL A 232 -5.47 -21.56 -13.01
C VAL A 232 -4.33 -21.95 -13.95
N VAL A 233 -3.09 -21.58 -13.65
CA VAL A 233 -1.94 -21.96 -14.48
C VAL A 233 -1.68 -23.47 -14.41
N SER A 234 -1.82 -24.09 -13.23
CA SER A 234 -1.69 -25.54 -13.07
C SER A 234 -2.75 -26.30 -13.87
N GLU A 235 -4.02 -25.88 -13.81
CA GLU A 235 -5.13 -26.51 -14.52
C GLU A 235 -5.09 -26.33 -16.04
N PHE A 236 -4.78 -25.11 -16.51
CA PHE A 236 -4.96 -24.75 -17.93
C PHE A 236 -3.68 -24.84 -18.77
N PHE A 237 -2.51 -24.59 -18.19
CA PHE A 237 -1.22 -24.56 -18.91
C PHE A 237 -0.33 -25.78 -18.62
N TYR A 238 -0.59 -26.52 -17.54
CA TYR A 238 0.08 -27.78 -17.20
C TYR A 238 -0.90 -28.97 -17.06
N GLU A 239 -2.17 -28.79 -17.49
CA GLU A 239 -3.25 -29.80 -17.48
C GLU A 239 -3.50 -30.55 -16.13
N VAL A 240 -3.00 -30.03 -15.01
CA VAL A 240 -3.11 -30.65 -13.68
C VAL A 240 -4.52 -30.43 -13.12
N LYS A 241 -5.28 -31.52 -12.98
CA LYS A 241 -6.62 -31.49 -12.39
C LYS A 241 -6.57 -31.15 -10.90
N ILE A 242 -6.92 -29.91 -10.58
CA ILE A 242 -7.18 -29.41 -9.22
C ILE A 242 -8.68 -29.48 -8.94
N ASP A 243 -9.06 -29.89 -7.73
CA ASP A 243 -10.42 -29.81 -7.23
C ASP A 243 -10.69 -28.55 -6.39
N TYR A 244 -11.97 -28.26 -6.20
CA TYR A 244 -12.44 -27.10 -5.44
C TYR A 244 -11.91 -27.05 -4.00
N TRP A 245 -11.77 -28.19 -3.31
CA TRP A 245 -11.37 -28.21 -1.90
C TRP A 245 -9.87 -27.96 -1.73
N PHE A 246 -9.02 -28.48 -2.61
CA PHE A 246 -7.61 -28.10 -2.67
C PHE A 246 -7.45 -26.59 -2.96
N ALA A 247 -8.15 -26.08 -3.97
CA ALA A 247 -8.11 -24.68 -4.34
C ALA A 247 -8.53 -23.76 -3.17
N LEU A 248 -9.60 -24.12 -2.46
CA LEU A 248 -10.07 -23.41 -1.27
C LEU A 248 -9.09 -23.51 -0.09
N VAL A 249 -8.56 -24.70 0.19
CA VAL A 249 -7.54 -24.93 1.23
C VAL A 249 -6.31 -24.06 0.98
N LEU A 250 -5.83 -23.99 -0.26
CA LEU A 250 -4.70 -23.14 -0.64
C LEU A 250 -5.03 -21.65 -0.44
N VAL A 251 -6.17 -21.19 -0.95
CA VAL A 251 -6.56 -19.77 -0.89
C VAL A 251 -6.82 -19.32 0.54
N LEU A 252 -7.41 -20.16 1.41
CA LEU A 252 -7.55 -19.88 2.84
C LEU A 252 -6.19 -19.88 3.55
N ALA A 253 -5.37 -20.93 3.35
CA ALA A 253 -4.13 -21.10 4.07
C ALA A 253 -3.04 -20.07 3.69
N THR A 254 -3.06 -19.55 2.47
CA THR A 254 -2.13 -18.51 2.00
C THR A 254 -2.49 -17.11 2.51
N GLN A 255 -3.78 -16.79 2.64
CA GLN A 255 -4.22 -15.50 3.20
C GLN A 255 -4.17 -15.49 4.73
N LEU A 256 -4.77 -16.51 5.37
CA LEU A 256 -5.04 -16.48 6.81
C LEU A 256 -3.81 -16.77 7.69
N THR A 257 -2.72 -17.28 7.12
CA THR A 257 -1.41 -17.29 7.79
C THR A 257 -0.84 -15.87 7.94
N GLY A 258 -1.19 -14.94 7.04
CA GLY A 258 -0.78 -13.54 7.10
C GLY A 258 -1.31 -12.80 8.34
N PHE A 259 -2.54 -13.09 8.78
CA PHE A 259 -3.11 -12.57 10.04
C PHE A 259 -2.18 -12.80 11.23
N GLY A 260 -1.58 -14.00 11.30
CA GLY A 260 -0.70 -14.40 12.39
C GLY A 260 0.56 -13.53 12.48
N LEU A 261 1.12 -13.14 11.34
CA LEU A 261 2.30 -12.29 11.27
C LEU A 261 1.94 -10.82 11.56
N ALA A 262 0.77 -10.36 11.09
CA ALA A 262 0.26 -9.01 11.34
C ALA A 262 0.17 -8.70 12.85
N GLY A 263 -0.36 -9.64 13.65
CA GLY A 263 -0.51 -9.49 15.09
C GLY A 263 0.79 -9.34 15.88
N ILE A 264 1.89 -9.95 15.41
CA ILE A 264 3.21 -9.78 16.01
C ILE A 264 3.77 -8.38 15.68
N CYS A 265 3.54 -7.91 14.45
CA CYS A 265 4.15 -6.71 13.91
C CYS A 265 3.42 -5.40 14.27
N ARG A 266 2.17 -5.46 14.74
CA ARG A 266 1.38 -4.27 15.14
C ARG A 266 2.10 -3.35 16.13
N ARG A 267 2.93 -3.90 17.02
CA ARG A 267 3.73 -3.11 17.99
C ARG A 267 4.78 -2.18 17.34
N PHE A 268 5.20 -2.49 16.12
CA PHE A 268 6.19 -1.73 15.36
C PHE A 268 5.55 -0.87 14.25
N LEU A 269 4.31 -1.18 13.82
CA LEU A 269 3.71 -0.64 12.60
C LEU A 269 2.31 -0.02 12.79
N VAL A 270 1.65 -0.24 13.93
CA VAL A 270 0.32 0.33 14.25
C VAL A 270 0.40 1.33 15.40
N TRP A 271 0.91 0.92 16.55
CA TRP A 271 0.97 1.80 17.74
C TRP A 271 1.90 3.02 17.59
N PRO A 272 3.10 2.93 16.97
CA PRO A 272 3.99 4.08 16.79
C PRO A 272 3.34 5.21 15.98
N ALA A 273 3.54 6.45 16.41
CA ALA A 273 3.00 7.65 15.76
C ALA A 273 3.68 7.89 14.42
N SER A 274 4.99 7.61 14.35
CA SER A 274 5.83 7.69 13.14
C SER A 274 5.31 6.89 11.93
N MET A 275 4.47 5.89 12.18
CA MET A 275 3.88 5.01 11.17
C MET A 275 2.56 5.62 10.67
N VAL A 276 2.66 6.51 9.68
CA VAL A 276 1.58 7.40 9.22
C VAL A 276 0.53 6.73 8.32
N TRP A 277 0.91 5.73 7.52
CA TRP A 277 0.05 5.04 6.54
C TRP A 277 -0.78 5.99 5.65
N PRO A 278 -0.15 6.76 4.74
CA PRO A 278 -0.82 7.84 4.00
C PRO A 278 -2.08 7.42 3.22
N GLN A 279 -2.17 6.17 2.79
CA GLN A 279 -3.36 5.61 2.11
C GLN A 279 -4.59 5.58 3.03
N ASN A 280 -4.38 5.31 4.33
CA ASN A 280 -5.45 5.31 5.33
C ASN A 280 -5.96 6.72 5.59
N LEU A 281 -5.12 7.76 5.45
CA LEU A 281 -5.54 9.15 5.61
C LEU A 281 -6.57 9.57 4.54
N VAL A 282 -6.51 9.00 3.33
CA VAL A 282 -7.54 9.17 2.30
C VAL A 282 -8.87 8.57 2.76
N ALA A 283 -8.85 7.34 3.30
CA ALA A 283 -10.05 6.68 3.83
C ALA A 283 -10.63 7.40 5.05
N CYS A 284 -9.80 7.78 6.04
CA CYS A 284 -10.19 8.59 7.19
C CYS A 284 -10.81 9.92 6.77
N THR A 285 -10.16 10.65 5.85
CA THR A 285 -10.68 11.93 5.35
C THR A 285 -12.04 11.75 4.67
N LEU A 286 -12.23 10.69 3.88
CA LEU A 286 -13.51 10.43 3.22
C LEU A 286 -14.61 10.03 4.21
N LEU A 287 -14.32 9.15 5.17
CA LEU A 287 -15.24 8.77 6.24
C LEU A 287 -15.68 9.98 7.07
N ASN A 288 -14.72 10.81 7.50
CA ASN A 288 -14.99 12.05 8.21
C ASN A 288 -15.78 13.04 7.34
N THR A 289 -15.50 13.13 6.04
CA THR A 289 -16.26 13.98 5.09
C THR A 289 -17.70 13.51 4.87
N LEU A 290 -18.02 12.25 5.16
CA LEU A 290 -19.37 11.67 5.05
C LEU A 290 -20.13 11.63 6.39
N HIS A 291 -19.42 11.61 7.51
CA HIS A 291 -20.01 11.45 8.85
C HIS A 291 -19.90 12.68 9.75
N ALA A 292 -19.10 13.70 9.41
CA ALA A 292 -19.13 14.98 10.10
C ALA A 292 -20.50 15.64 9.92
N GLU A 293 -21.01 16.23 11.00
CA GLU A 293 -22.05 17.25 10.92
C GLU A 293 -21.40 18.52 10.30
N ASP A 294 -22.14 19.31 9.51
CA ASP A 294 -21.53 20.41 8.74
C ASP A 294 -20.89 21.46 9.68
N ASP A 295 -19.57 21.67 9.56
CA ASP A 295 -18.81 22.74 10.21
C ASP A 295 -19.25 24.13 9.69
N GLU A 296 -20.45 24.60 10.02
CA GLU A 296 -21.01 25.87 9.54
C GLU A 296 -20.31 27.11 10.14
N SER A 297 -19.40 26.93 11.10
CA SER A 297 -18.76 28.00 11.88
C SER A 297 -17.96 29.03 11.07
N THR A 298 -17.45 28.68 9.88
CA THR A 298 -16.55 29.54 9.10
C THR A 298 -16.78 29.51 7.58
N GLY A 299 -17.94 30.02 7.13
CA GLY A 299 -18.09 30.87 5.93
C GLY A 299 -17.54 30.41 4.56
N GLY A 300 -17.20 29.13 4.38
CA GLY A 300 -16.49 28.62 3.21
C GLY A 300 -17.08 27.33 2.63
N MET A 301 -16.41 26.76 1.63
CA MET A 301 -16.84 25.49 1.04
C MET A 301 -16.60 24.32 2.02
N THR A 302 -17.64 23.54 2.32
CA THR A 302 -17.52 22.34 3.16
C THR A 302 -16.84 21.20 2.40
N ARG A 303 -16.18 20.29 3.12
CA ARG A 303 -15.47 19.14 2.51
C ARG A 303 -16.41 18.31 1.62
N TYR A 304 -17.65 18.10 2.08
CA TYR A 304 -18.67 17.34 1.33
C TYR A 304 -19.08 18.04 0.02
N ARG A 305 -19.37 19.34 0.04
CA ARG A 305 -19.73 20.10 -1.18
C ARG A 305 -18.59 20.10 -2.20
N TYR A 306 -17.35 20.26 -1.73
CA TYR A 306 -16.16 20.17 -2.58
C TYR A 306 -15.98 18.76 -3.17
N PHE A 307 -16.11 17.71 -2.35
CA PHE A 307 -16.02 16.31 -2.76
C PHE A 307 -17.01 15.99 -3.89
N VAL A 308 -18.28 16.38 -3.76
CA VAL A 308 -19.32 16.12 -4.78
C VAL A 308 -18.99 16.83 -6.09
N LEU A 309 -18.56 18.09 -6.05
CA LEU A 309 -18.20 18.86 -7.25
C LEU A 309 -17.02 18.24 -8.01
N VAL A 310 -15.94 17.84 -7.31
CA VAL A 310 -14.79 17.19 -7.93
C VAL A 310 -15.15 15.79 -8.44
N THR A 311 -15.96 15.02 -7.71
CA THR A 311 -16.42 13.68 -8.12
C THR A 311 -17.23 13.76 -9.41
N MET A 312 -18.18 14.71 -9.51
CA MET A 312 -18.96 14.94 -10.73
C MET A 312 -18.08 15.43 -11.90
N GLY A 313 -17.14 16.35 -11.62
CA GLY A 313 -16.18 16.83 -12.63
C GLY A 313 -15.34 15.69 -13.20
N SER A 314 -14.75 14.86 -12.33
CA SER A 314 -13.97 13.67 -12.70
C SER A 314 -14.81 12.66 -13.49
N PHE A 315 -16.04 12.39 -13.03
CA PHE A 315 -16.96 11.48 -13.70
C PHE A 315 -17.26 11.87 -15.15
N PHE A 316 -17.68 13.12 -15.39
CA PHE A 316 -17.98 13.59 -16.74
C PHE A 316 -16.73 13.79 -17.58
N PHE A 317 -15.60 14.18 -16.98
CA PHE A 317 -14.34 14.34 -17.69
C PHE A 317 -13.82 12.99 -18.21
N PHE A 318 -13.90 11.91 -17.44
CA PHE A 318 -13.36 10.59 -17.85
C PHE A 318 -14.04 9.99 -19.10
N PHE A 319 -15.27 10.39 -19.46
CA PHE A 319 -15.86 10.02 -20.76
C PHE A 319 -15.03 10.50 -21.96
N LEU A 320 -14.23 11.58 -21.80
CA LEU A 320 -13.36 12.10 -22.84
C LEU A 320 -12.17 11.15 -23.14
N PRO A 321 -11.21 10.88 -22.22
CA PRO A 321 -10.12 9.94 -22.48
C PRO A 321 -10.55 8.46 -22.45
N GLY A 322 -11.63 8.10 -21.76
CA GLY A 322 -12.06 6.71 -21.56
C GLY A 322 -13.00 6.15 -22.64
N PHE A 323 -13.47 6.98 -23.59
CA PHE A 323 -14.36 6.53 -24.67
C PHE A 323 -14.37 7.44 -25.91
N LEU A 324 -14.48 8.77 -25.73
CA LEU A 324 -14.67 9.68 -26.86
C LEU A 324 -13.38 10.02 -27.62
N PHE A 325 -12.22 9.99 -26.95
CA PHE A 325 -10.91 10.34 -27.48
C PHE A 325 -9.81 9.56 -26.74
N GLU A 326 -9.73 8.25 -27.01
CA GLU A 326 -8.88 7.29 -26.28
C GLU A 326 -7.38 7.64 -26.33
N ALA A 327 -6.89 8.27 -27.40
CA ALA A 327 -5.50 8.71 -27.50
C ALA A 327 -5.14 9.90 -26.56
N LEU A 328 -6.08 10.43 -25.76
CA LEU A 328 -5.76 11.33 -24.65
C LEU A 328 -5.32 10.58 -23.38
N SER A 329 -5.64 9.29 -23.25
CA SER A 329 -5.04 8.40 -22.26
C SER A 329 -3.61 8.04 -22.68
N VAL A 330 -3.46 7.54 -23.91
CA VAL A 330 -2.18 7.14 -24.54
C VAL A 330 -1.56 8.32 -25.31
N PHE A 331 -1.34 9.46 -24.63
CA PHE A 331 -1.01 10.74 -25.27
C PHE A 331 0.45 10.84 -25.76
N SER A 332 0.73 10.22 -26.91
CA SER A 332 2.05 10.10 -27.54
C SER A 332 2.24 11.01 -28.76
N PHE A 333 1.90 12.31 -28.66
CA PHE A 333 1.91 13.24 -29.81
C PHE A 333 3.21 13.28 -30.62
N VAL A 334 4.37 13.08 -29.96
CA VAL A 334 5.69 13.01 -30.60
C VAL A 334 5.78 11.80 -31.55
N CYS A 335 5.19 10.67 -31.16
CA CYS A 335 5.08 9.48 -32.01
C CYS A 335 4.11 9.73 -33.18
N TRP A 336 3.01 10.46 -32.96
CA TRP A 336 2.06 10.78 -34.04
C TRP A 336 2.68 11.72 -35.10
N ALA A 337 3.64 12.57 -34.70
CA ALA A 337 4.43 13.40 -35.61
C ALA A 337 5.52 12.62 -36.37
N ALA A 338 5.96 11.47 -35.86
CA ALA A 338 7.02 10.65 -36.45
C ALA A 338 6.73 9.12 -36.35
N PRO A 339 5.59 8.62 -36.88
CA PRO A 339 5.05 7.29 -36.54
C PRO A 339 5.95 6.11 -36.93
N ASN A 340 6.78 6.29 -37.96
CA ASN A 340 7.69 5.26 -38.46
C ASN A 340 9.13 5.37 -37.90
N ASN A 341 9.42 6.34 -37.02
CA ASN A 341 10.75 6.55 -36.46
C ASN A 341 10.93 5.70 -35.19
N VAL A 342 11.53 4.51 -35.34
CA VAL A 342 11.62 3.52 -34.26
C VAL A 342 12.25 4.07 -32.96
N PRO A 343 13.43 4.73 -32.95
CA PRO A 343 13.96 5.33 -31.72
C PRO A 343 13.05 6.37 -31.07
N VAL A 344 12.39 7.23 -31.84
CA VAL A 344 11.43 8.21 -31.29
C VAL A 344 10.24 7.50 -30.64
N ASN A 345 9.72 6.45 -31.28
CA ASN A 345 8.61 5.65 -30.76
C ASN A 345 9.01 4.82 -29.53
N GLN A 346 10.24 4.31 -29.47
CA GLN A 346 10.75 3.56 -28.32
C GLN A 346 11.02 4.47 -27.09
N LEU A 347 11.31 5.75 -27.29
CA LEU A 347 11.56 6.70 -26.21
C LEU A 347 10.28 7.41 -25.75
N PHE A 348 9.51 7.99 -26.67
CA PHE A 348 8.30 8.78 -26.38
C PHE A 348 6.99 8.00 -26.49
N GLY A 349 7.05 6.73 -26.92
CA GLY A 349 5.91 5.83 -26.95
C GLY A 349 5.38 5.51 -25.56
N VAL A 350 4.09 5.25 -25.49
CA VAL A 350 3.33 5.04 -24.24
C VAL A 350 2.77 3.62 -24.17
N TRP A 351 2.76 2.87 -25.28
CA TRP A 351 2.25 1.50 -25.33
C TRP A 351 3.34 0.44 -25.11
N SER A 352 4.44 0.50 -25.87
CA SER A 352 5.64 -0.34 -25.68
C SER A 352 6.92 0.48 -25.46
N GLY A 353 6.86 1.80 -25.59
CA GLY A 353 7.96 2.74 -25.34
C GLY A 353 8.18 3.08 -23.87
N LEU A 354 9.22 3.90 -23.63
CA LEU A 354 9.66 4.34 -22.30
C LEU A 354 8.96 5.60 -21.76
N GLY A 355 7.91 6.07 -22.43
CA GLY A 355 7.03 7.13 -21.96
C GLY A 355 7.73 8.43 -21.56
N MET A 356 8.67 8.93 -22.35
CA MET A 356 9.38 10.21 -22.15
C MET A 356 8.50 11.47 -22.35
N SER A 357 7.23 11.40 -21.94
CA SER A 357 6.30 12.51 -21.81
C SER A 357 6.09 12.82 -20.31
N VAL A 358 5.23 13.78 -19.99
CA VAL A 358 4.68 14.02 -18.64
C VAL A 358 3.17 14.28 -18.66
N ILE A 359 2.54 14.18 -19.84
CA ILE A 359 1.15 14.60 -20.08
C ILE A 359 0.32 13.39 -20.50
N THR A 360 -0.69 13.08 -19.70
CA THR A 360 -1.88 12.28 -20.03
C THR A 360 -3.09 13.01 -19.44
N PHE A 361 -4.27 12.80 -20.02
CA PHE A 361 -5.54 13.36 -19.53
C PHE A 361 -6.40 12.32 -18.81
N ASP A 362 -5.86 11.12 -18.56
CA ASP A 362 -6.55 10.01 -17.93
C ASP A 362 -6.07 9.83 -16.48
N TRP A 363 -6.99 9.98 -15.51
CA TRP A 363 -6.68 9.79 -14.09
C TRP A 363 -6.20 8.36 -13.79
N THR A 364 -6.71 7.33 -14.48
CA THR A 364 -6.26 5.94 -14.28
C THR A 364 -4.81 5.70 -14.69
N GLN A 365 -4.28 6.52 -15.61
CA GLN A 365 -2.86 6.50 -15.98
C GLN A 365 -2.01 7.23 -14.94
N VAL A 366 -2.54 8.31 -14.34
CA VAL A 366 -1.88 9.07 -13.26
C VAL A 366 -1.86 8.29 -11.95
N SER A 367 -2.96 7.63 -11.58
CA SER A 367 -3.12 6.92 -10.30
C SER A 367 -2.72 5.44 -10.37
N TRP A 368 -2.05 5.00 -11.45
CA TRP A 368 -1.74 3.58 -11.70
C TRP A 368 -0.87 2.98 -10.59
N ILE A 369 0.16 3.71 -10.13
CA ILE A 369 1.03 3.36 -9.00
C ILE A 369 0.48 3.86 -7.64
N GLY A 370 -0.85 3.98 -7.55
CA GLY A 370 -1.55 4.68 -6.48
C GLY A 370 -1.62 6.19 -6.72
N SER A 371 -2.49 6.88 -5.98
CA SER A 371 -2.66 8.33 -6.12
C SER A 371 -1.40 9.10 -5.69
N PRO A 372 -0.90 10.07 -6.46
CA PRO A 372 0.18 10.96 -6.00
C PRO A 372 -0.27 11.87 -4.86
N LEU A 373 -1.56 12.23 -4.80
CA LEU A 373 -2.11 13.09 -3.75
C LEU A 373 -2.07 12.45 -2.35
N MET A 374 -1.74 11.16 -2.20
CA MET A 374 -1.48 10.57 -0.89
C MET A 374 0.00 10.39 -0.55
N VAL A 375 0.91 10.30 -1.53
CA VAL A 375 2.31 9.91 -1.30
C VAL A 375 3.15 11.13 -0.88
N PRO A 376 3.98 11.05 0.19
CA PRO A 376 4.82 12.17 0.61
C PRO A 376 5.82 12.59 -0.47
N TRP A 377 5.97 13.90 -0.71
CA TRP A 377 6.86 14.47 -1.75
C TRP A 377 8.27 13.86 -1.79
N TRP A 378 8.86 13.59 -0.63
CA TRP A 378 10.20 12.98 -0.56
C TRP A 378 10.22 11.55 -1.12
N ALA A 379 9.15 10.78 -0.96
CA ALA A 379 9.02 9.45 -1.55
C ALA A 379 8.76 9.55 -3.06
N GLU A 380 7.93 10.51 -3.52
CA GLU A 380 7.71 10.78 -4.95
C GLU A 380 9.02 11.09 -5.70
N VAL A 381 9.88 11.92 -5.11
CA VAL A 381 11.20 12.26 -5.65
C VAL A 381 12.09 11.02 -5.75
N HIS A 382 12.07 10.09 -4.79
CA HIS A 382 12.87 8.86 -4.86
C HIS A 382 12.35 7.86 -5.89
N VAL A 383 11.03 7.69 -5.99
CA VAL A 383 10.36 6.90 -7.02
C VAL A 383 10.74 7.42 -8.41
N PHE A 384 10.59 8.73 -8.65
CA PHE A 384 10.91 9.34 -9.94
C PHE A 384 12.42 9.36 -10.24
N LEU A 385 13.28 9.52 -9.23
CA LEU A 385 14.74 9.42 -9.40
C LEU A 385 15.16 8.00 -9.85
N GLY A 386 14.57 6.96 -9.26
CA GLY A 386 14.77 5.57 -9.71
C GLY A 386 14.30 5.36 -11.15
N PHE A 387 13.11 5.88 -11.48
CA PHE A 387 12.55 5.83 -12.83
C PHE A 387 13.46 6.49 -13.87
N VAL A 388 13.91 7.73 -13.62
CA VAL A 388 14.83 8.43 -14.54
C VAL A 388 16.17 7.70 -14.67
N MET A 389 16.75 7.24 -13.56
CA MET A 389 18.05 6.56 -13.55
C MET A 389 18.01 5.23 -14.32
N PHE A 390 17.02 4.38 -14.04
CA PHE A 390 17.00 3.02 -14.57
C PHE A 390 16.26 2.87 -15.90
N TYR A 391 15.16 3.60 -16.11
CA TYR A 391 14.32 3.46 -17.31
C TYR A 391 14.56 4.55 -18.37
N TRP A 392 14.88 5.80 -17.99
CA TRP A 392 15.19 6.83 -18.99
C TRP A 392 16.68 6.92 -19.35
N ILE A 393 17.59 6.46 -18.50
CA ILE A 393 19.04 6.49 -18.76
C ILE A 393 19.59 5.08 -19.01
N LEU A 394 19.55 4.18 -18.01
CA LEU A 394 20.24 2.89 -18.10
C LEU A 394 19.62 1.93 -19.13
N THR A 395 18.29 1.84 -19.20
CA THR A 395 17.60 0.95 -20.15
C THR A 395 17.92 1.31 -21.62
N PRO A 396 17.79 2.57 -22.08
CA PRO A 396 18.28 3.00 -23.39
C PRO A 396 19.76 2.71 -23.62
N ALA A 397 20.63 2.97 -22.64
CA ALA A 397 22.07 2.73 -22.78
C ALA A 397 22.40 1.24 -23.04
N LEU A 398 21.74 0.32 -22.32
CA LEU A 398 21.88 -1.13 -22.53
C LEU A 398 21.22 -1.59 -23.82
N TYR A 399 20.03 -1.07 -24.15
CA TYR A 399 19.26 -1.44 -25.34
C TYR A 399 19.97 -1.03 -26.63
N TYR A 400 20.34 0.24 -26.80
CA TYR A 400 20.95 0.72 -28.04
C TYR A 400 22.40 0.26 -28.22
N SER A 401 23.14 0.01 -27.12
CA SER A 401 24.44 -0.70 -27.18
C SER A 401 24.31 -2.21 -27.37
N ASN A 402 23.08 -2.75 -27.31
CA ASN A 402 22.75 -4.16 -27.54
C ASN A 402 23.45 -5.13 -26.56
N GLN A 403 23.52 -4.75 -25.28
CA GLN A 403 23.82 -5.71 -24.21
C GLN A 403 22.73 -6.79 -24.17
N TRP A 404 23.10 -8.00 -23.74
CA TRP A 404 22.19 -9.16 -23.61
C TRP A 404 21.33 -9.48 -24.85
N ALA A 405 21.75 -9.02 -26.04
CA ALA A 405 21.01 -9.07 -27.30
C ALA A 405 19.64 -8.34 -27.28
N LEU A 406 19.41 -7.41 -26.34
CA LEU A 406 18.13 -6.73 -26.13
C LEU A 406 17.55 -6.04 -27.37
N ALA A 407 18.41 -5.48 -28.25
CA ALA A 407 17.95 -4.63 -29.36
C ALA A 407 17.15 -5.36 -30.45
N TYR A 408 17.17 -6.70 -30.44
CA TYR A 408 16.39 -7.52 -31.38
C TYR A 408 14.91 -7.67 -30.98
N PHE A 409 14.54 -7.27 -29.77
CA PHE A 409 13.21 -7.39 -29.20
C PHE A 409 12.59 -6.00 -28.94
N PRO A 410 11.29 -5.90 -28.64
CA PRO A 410 10.67 -4.63 -28.22
C PRO A 410 11.36 -4.10 -26.95
N ILE A 411 11.47 -2.77 -26.82
CA ILE A 411 12.13 -2.17 -25.66
C ILE A 411 11.37 -2.45 -24.36
N SER A 412 10.03 -2.47 -24.42
CA SER A 412 9.15 -3.04 -23.39
C SER A 412 8.18 -4.06 -24.00
N ALA A 413 7.99 -5.17 -23.31
CA ALA A 413 6.94 -6.17 -23.56
C ALA A 413 6.71 -7.00 -22.29
N VAL A 414 5.56 -7.68 -22.19
CA VAL A 414 5.20 -8.56 -21.06
C VAL A 414 5.56 -10.04 -21.27
N VAL A 415 6.00 -10.41 -22.49
CA VAL A 415 6.36 -11.78 -22.88
C VAL A 415 7.86 -11.92 -23.17
N PRO A 416 8.46 -13.10 -22.89
CA PRO A 416 9.82 -13.43 -23.29
C PRO A 416 9.86 -13.94 -24.74
N TYR A 417 11.05 -13.93 -25.33
CA TYR A 417 11.27 -14.26 -26.74
C TYR A 417 12.28 -15.40 -26.94
N ASP A 418 12.14 -16.08 -28.07
CA ASP A 418 13.14 -17.02 -28.58
C ASP A 418 14.23 -16.31 -29.42
N ARG A 419 15.28 -17.05 -29.79
CA ARG A 419 16.38 -16.57 -30.64
C ARG A 419 15.95 -16.16 -32.05
N PHE A 420 14.72 -16.46 -32.47
CA PHE A 420 14.19 -16.15 -33.81
C PHE A 420 13.30 -14.88 -33.79
N GLY A 421 12.97 -14.36 -32.60
CA GLY A 421 12.14 -13.17 -32.43
C GLY A 421 10.65 -13.45 -32.19
N ASN A 422 10.28 -14.73 -32.01
CA ASN A 422 8.91 -15.11 -31.66
C ASN A 422 8.75 -15.15 -30.15
N GLU A 423 7.50 -15.13 -29.68
CA GLU A 423 7.18 -15.42 -28.27
C GLU A 423 7.70 -16.81 -27.88
N TYR A 424 8.34 -16.92 -26.71
CA TYR A 424 9.05 -18.14 -26.33
C TYR A 424 8.10 -19.32 -26.12
N ASN A 425 8.19 -20.36 -26.96
CA ASN A 425 7.32 -21.53 -26.81
C ASN A 425 7.80 -22.44 -25.68
N VAL A 426 7.11 -22.40 -24.54
CA VAL A 426 7.37 -23.28 -23.38
C VAL A 426 7.12 -24.76 -23.70
N SER A 427 6.18 -25.10 -24.59
CA SER A 427 5.89 -26.50 -24.95
C SER A 427 7.02 -27.17 -25.74
N ALA A 428 7.95 -26.39 -26.31
CA ALA A 428 9.10 -26.89 -27.05
C ALA A 428 10.25 -27.39 -26.15
N ILE A 429 10.10 -27.27 -24.82
CA ILE A 429 11.10 -27.69 -23.83
C ILE A 429 10.52 -28.56 -22.70
N LEU A 430 9.31 -29.10 -22.91
CA LEU A 430 8.58 -29.96 -21.98
C LEU A 430 8.54 -31.40 -22.48
N THR A 431 8.87 -32.34 -21.61
CA THR A 431 8.59 -33.77 -21.80
C THR A 431 7.09 -34.07 -21.65
N GLN A 432 6.65 -35.27 -22.06
CA GLN A 432 5.26 -35.75 -21.91
C GLN A 432 4.75 -35.92 -20.45
N GLY A 433 5.49 -35.41 -19.46
CA GLY A 433 5.10 -35.38 -18.04
C GLY A 433 5.51 -34.07 -17.37
N ASP A 434 5.49 -32.97 -18.12
CA ASP A 434 5.74 -31.59 -17.69
C ASP A 434 7.10 -31.30 -17.02
N GLN A 435 8.07 -32.19 -17.21
CA GLN A 435 9.44 -32.01 -16.76
C GLN A 435 10.30 -31.38 -17.87
N PHE A 436 11.23 -30.52 -17.48
CA PHE A 436 12.14 -29.80 -18.37
C PHE A 436 13.06 -30.73 -19.19
N ASN A 437 13.05 -30.59 -20.51
CA ASN A 437 13.96 -31.29 -21.40
C ASN A 437 15.19 -30.43 -21.76
N ALA A 438 16.33 -30.75 -21.16
CA ALA A 438 17.58 -30.03 -21.40
C ALA A 438 18.09 -30.13 -22.85
N THR A 439 17.84 -31.27 -23.52
CA THR A 439 18.31 -31.51 -24.90
C THR A 439 17.51 -30.68 -25.89
N GLU A 440 16.19 -30.62 -25.74
CA GLU A 440 15.32 -29.80 -26.60
C GLU A 440 15.55 -28.31 -26.36
N TYR A 441 15.76 -27.89 -25.10
CA TYR A 441 16.17 -26.52 -24.76
C TYR A 441 17.45 -26.08 -25.49
N GLY A 442 18.50 -26.92 -25.47
CA GLY A 442 19.77 -26.62 -26.15
C GLY A 442 19.65 -26.58 -27.69
N LEU A 443 18.74 -27.35 -28.28
CA LEU A 443 18.48 -27.36 -29.72
C LEU A 443 17.56 -26.20 -30.17
N TYR A 444 16.60 -25.80 -29.33
CA TYR A 444 15.63 -24.75 -29.62
C TYR A 444 16.23 -23.35 -29.40
N SER A 445 16.29 -22.89 -28.14
CA SER A 445 16.68 -21.53 -27.80
C SER A 445 16.91 -21.34 -26.30
N PRO A 446 17.92 -20.55 -25.88
CA PRO A 446 17.87 -19.87 -24.58
C PRO A 446 16.74 -18.84 -24.57
N LEU A 447 16.25 -18.48 -23.38
CA LEU A 447 15.16 -17.53 -23.22
C LEU A 447 15.67 -16.09 -23.17
N TYR A 448 15.11 -15.20 -23.99
CA TYR A 448 15.44 -13.77 -24.01
C TYR A 448 14.36 -12.93 -23.33
N LEU A 449 14.78 -11.87 -22.62
CA LEU A 449 13.91 -10.96 -21.89
C LEU A 449 13.86 -9.59 -22.59
N PRO A 450 12.71 -8.90 -22.63
CA PRO A 450 12.61 -7.50 -23.01
C PRO A 450 13.47 -6.59 -22.12
N ALA A 451 13.87 -5.42 -22.61
CA ALA A 451 14.83 -4.56 -21.90
C ALA A 451 14.28 -4.01 -20.57
N THR A 452 13.02 -3.58 -20.54
CA THR A 452 12.36 -3.21 -19.29
C THR A 452 12.28 -4.36 -18.31
N TYR A 453 11.87 -5.55 -18.76
CA TYR A 453 11.73 -6.75 -17.92
C TYR A 453 13.08 -7.22 -17.33
N ALA A 454 14.15 -7.16 -18.14
CA ALA A 454 15.51 -7.41 -17.68
C ALA A 454 16.00 -6.36 -16.66
N MET A 455 15.54 -5.10 -16.75
CA MET A 455 15.81 -4.05 -15.77
C MET A 455 15.06 -4.30 -14.46
N THR A 456 13.77 -4.64 -14.51
CA THR A 456 12.95 -4.95 -13.33
C THR A 456 13.56 -6.10 -12.53
N TYR A 457 14.05 -7.13 -13.22
CA TYR A 457 14.77 -8.24 -12.62
C TYR A 457 16.07 -7.79 -11.93
N LEU A 458 16.89 -6.95 -12.58
CA LEU A 458 18.13 -6.41 -12.02
C LEU A 458 17.88 -5.64 -10.71
N LEU A 459 16.83 -4.83 -10.68
CA LEU A 459 16.47 -4.00 -9.54
C LEU A 459 15.84 -4.83 -8.41
N ALA A 460 15.06 -5.86 -8.70
CA ALA A 460 14.55 -6.79 -7.70
C ALA A 460 15.68 -7.57 -6.99
N PHE A 461 16.73 -7.97 -7.71
CA PHE A 461 17.94 -8.54 -7.10
C PHE A 461 18.57 -7.53 -6.13
N ALA A 462 18.75 -6.26 -6.51
CA ALA A 462 19.30 -5.24 -5.61
C ALA A 462 18.38 -4.91 -4.41
N LEU A 463 17.07 -4.82 -4.62
CA LEU A 463 16.09 -4.47 -3.60
C LEU A 463 16.07 -5.49 -2.46
N SER A 464 16.20 -6.79 -2.78
CA SER A 464 16.11 -7.88 -1.80
C SER A 464 17.07 -7.74 -0.63
N THR A 465 18.34 -7.46 -0.90
CA THR A 465 19.35 -7.24 0.14
C THR A 465 19.34 -5.79 0.64
N CYS A 466 19.05 -4.81 -0.23
CA CYS A 466 18.97 -3.41 0.15
C CYS A 466 17.91 -3.16 1.23
N VAL A 467 16.72 -3.78 1.13
CA VAL A 467 15.64 -3.55 2.10
C VAL A 467 16.02 -4.08 3.49
N ILE A 468 16.61 -5.29 3.58
CA ILE A 468 17.09 -5.85 4.85
C ILE A 468 18.19 -4.98 5.46
N VAL A 469 19.23 -4.66 4.69
CA VAL A 469 20.36 -3.87 5.22
C VAL A 469 19.91 -2.46 5.63
N HIS A 470 19.05 -1.81 4.85
CA HIS A 470 18.46 -0.53 5.22
C HIS A 470 17.67 -0.61 6.53
N THR A 471 16.76 -1.59 6.68
CA THR A 471 15.98 -1.75 7.92
C THR A 471 16.86 -2.02 9.14
N LEU A 472 17.92 -2.84 9.01
CA LEU A 472 18.86 -3.12 10.11
C LEU A 472 19.70 -1.89 10.49
N LEU A 473 20.09 -1.06 9.52
CA LEU A 473 20.91 0.13 9.77
C LEU A 473 20.11 1.31 10.35
N TYR A 474 18.88 1.53 9.88
CA TYR A 474 18.06 2.69 10.25
C TYR A 474 17.09 2.37 11.39
N HIS A 475 16.36 1.24 11.33
CA HIS A 475 15.37 0.85 12.35
C HIS A 475 15.85 -0.24 13.31
N GLY A 476 17.09 -0.72 13.19
CA GLY A 476 17.64 -1.80 14.03
C GLY A 476 17.63 -1.48 15.53
N ARG A 477 17.81 -0.21 15.92
CA ARG A 477 17.65 0.24 17.32
C ARG A 477 16.19 0.12 17.78
N SER A 478 15.24 0.62 17.01
CA SER A 478 13.79 0.57 17.29
C SER A 478 13.30 -0.88 17.39
N LEU A 479 13.79 -1.76 16.52
CA LEU A 479 13.53 -3.20 16.55
C LEU A 479 14.06 -3.86 17.83
N LEU A 480 15.32 -3.64 18.18
CA LEU A 480 15.90 -4.17 19.43
C LEU A 480 15.19 -3.62 20.68
N ASN A 481 14.72 -2.38 20.63
CA ASN A 481 13.97 -1.75 21.72
C ASN A 481 12.56 -2.34 21.84
N GLY A 482 11.78 -2.47 20.75
CA GLY A 482 10.42 -3.06 20.79
C GLY A 482 10.36 -4.59 20.97
N VAL A 483 11.52 -5.27 20.97
CA VAL A 483 11.67 -6.65 21.46
C VAL A 483 11.94 -6.68 22.98
N LYS A 484 12.54 -5.65 23.56
CA LYS A 484 12.89 -5.56 24.99
C LYS A 484 11.83 -4.83 25.85
N LYS A 485 11.30 -3.73 25.33
CA LYS A 485 10.26 -2.88 25.93
C LYS A 485 8.94 -3.11 25.18
N MET A 486 7.81 -2.96 25.87
CA MET A 486 6.47 -3.06 25.26
C MET A 486 6.10 -1.85 24.38
N ARG A 487 6.75 -0.71 24.59
CA ARG A 487 6.59 0.54 23.81
C ARG A 487 7.90 0.90 23.12
N VAL A 488 7.78 1.51 21.93
CA VAL A 488 8.90 1.96 21.09
C VAL A 488 9.02 3.49 21.08
N GLU A 489 7.88 4.18 21.14
CA GLU A 489 7.71 5.64 21.15
C GLU A 489 6.79 6.03 22.33
N SER A 490 6.58 7.33 22.54
CA SER A 490 5.47 7.88 23.32
C SER A 490 4.12 7.56 22.66
N ASP A 491 3.06 7.42 23.47
CA ASP A 491 1.70 7.18 22.98
C ASP A 491 1.09 8.52 22.49
N ASP A 492 0.79 8.66 21.20
CA ASP A 492 0.07 9.83 20.66
C ASP A 492 -1.39 9.89 21.16
N ILE A 493 -2.09 11.01 20.93
CA ILE A 493 -3.50 11.15 21.34
C ILE A 493 -4.39 9.99 20.83
N HIS A 494 -4.10 9.42 19.66
CA HIS A 494 -4.85 8.27 19.16
C HIS A 494 -4.55 6.98 19.94
N ALA A 495 -3.29 6.71 20.28
CA ALA A 495 -2.90 5.62 21.16
C ALA A 495 -3.44 5.81 22.59
N LYS A 496 -3.42 7.05 23.12
CA LYS A 496 -4.04 7.41 24.41
C LYS A 496 -5.54 7.03 24.42
N LEU A 497 -6.31 7.43 23.40
CA LEU A 497 -7.73 7.08 23.26
C LEU A 497 -7.98 5.58 23.08
N MET A 498 -7.13 4.89 22.30
CA MET A 498 -7.27 3.46 22.04
C MET A 498 -7.14 2.58 23.31
N ARG A 499 -6.57 3.10 24.40
CA ARG A 499 -6.53 2.43 25.72
C ARG A 499 -7.93 2.09 26.27
N ASN A 500 -8.97 2.79 25.84
CA ASN A 500 -10.37 2.49 26.23
C ASN A 500 -10.88 1.15 25.66
N TYR A 501 -10.22 0.60 24.63
CA TYR A 501 -10.66 -0.63 23.98
C TYR A 501 -9.87 -1.87 24.42
N PRO A 502 -10.55 -3.00 24.68
CA PRO A 502 -9.88 -4.23 25.06
C PRO A 502 -9.16 -4.82 23.83
N GLU A 503 -7.83 -4.73 23.83
CA GLU A 503 -6.97 -5.21 22.75
C GLU A 503 -7.15 -6.70 22.41
N VAL A 504 -6.77 -7.08 21.18
CA VAL A 504 -6.70 -8.49 20.75
C VAL A 504 -5.53 -9.17 21.47
N PRO A 505 -5.71 -10.33 22.11
CA PRO A 505 -4.59 -11.08 22.71
C PRO A 505 -3.64 -11.64 21.65
N ASP A 506 -2.32 -11.60 21.87
CA ASP A 506 -1.31 -12.17 20.95
C ASP A 506 -1.58 -13.64 20.60
N TRP A 507 -2.20 -14.41 21.51
CA TRP A 507 -2.55 -15.81 21.25
C TRP A 507 -3.64 -16.02 20.18
N TRP A 508 -4.47 -15.02 19.87
CA TRP A 508 -5.45 -15.12 18.76
C TRP A 508 -4.73 -15.18 17.41
N TYR A 509 -3.70 -14.34 17.25
CA TYR A 509 -2.87 -14.30 16.06
C TYR A 509 -1.99 -15.55 15.95
N LEU A 510 -1.38 -16.00 17.07
CA LEU A 510 -0.61 -17.25 17.10
C LEU A 510 -1.48 -18.47 16.79
N LEU A 511 -2.72 -18.53 17.29
CA LEU A 511 -3.66 -19.60 16.98
C LEU A 511 -4.03 -19.60 15.48
N SER A 512 -4.31 -18.41 14.92
CA SER A 512 -4.58 -18.27 13.48
C SER A 512 -3.39 -18.76 12.65
N PHE A 513 -2.17 -18.32 12.97
CA PHE A 513 -0.94 -18.78 12.32
C PHE A 513 -0.84 -20.31 12.34
N CYS A 514 -0.91 -20.92 13.52
CA CYS A 514 -0.75 -22.37 13.68
C CYS A 514 -1.85 -23.15 12.96
N VAL A 515 -3.11 -22.70 12.97
CA VAL A 515 -4.23 -23.36 12.29
C VAL A 515 -4.06 -23.30 10.77
N PHE A 516 -3.82 -22.12 10.19
CA PHE A 516 -3.77 -21.96 8.74
C PHE A 516 -2.44 -22.41 8.12
N PHE A 517 -1.34 -22.38 8.87
CA PHE A 517 -0.11 -23.08 8.49
C PHE A 517 -0.25 -24.61 8.54
N SER A 518 -0.94 -25.16 9.55
CA SER A 518 -1.24 -26.61 9.58
C SER A 518 -2.15 -27.02 8.42
N LEU A 519 -3.13 -26.19 8.08
CA LEU A 519 -4.01 -26.39 6.92
C LEU A 519 -3.20 -26.41 5.60
N ALA A 520 -2.15 -25.59 5.49
CA ALA A 520 -1.24 -25.63 4.35
C ALA A 520 -0.47 -26.96 4.25
N ILE A 521 0.08 -27.47 5.36
CA ILE A 521 0.78 -28.76 5.38
C ILE A 521 -0.16 -29.89 4.93
N VAL A 522 -1.38 -29.93 5.48
CA VAL A 522 -2.41 -30.90 5.10
C VAL A 522 -2.75 -30.79 3.61
N GLY A 523 -2.90 -29.57 3.09
CA GLY A 523 -3.15 -29.33 1.66
C GLY A 523 -2.05 -29.86 0.75
N MET A 524 -0.77 -29.60 1.07
CA MET A 524 0.36 -30.04 0.22
C MET A 524 0.54 -31.55 0.23
N GLU A 525 0.38 -32.19 1.39
CA GLU A 525 0.61 -33.62 1.61
C GLU A 525 -0.57 -34.47 1.10
N VAL A 526 -1.82 -34.15 1.42
CA VAL A 526 -3.00 -34.98 1.05
C VAL A 526 -3.24 -34.98 -0.46
N TRP A 527 -2.93 -33.87 -1.15
CA TRP A 527 -3.05 -33.75 -2.61
C TRP A 527 -1.73 -34.00 -3.36
N HIS A 528 -0.69 -34.49 -2.67
CA HIS A 528 0.58 -34.93 -3.25
C HIS A 528 1.22 -33.95 -4.24
N THR A 529 1.16 -32.65 -3.93
CA THR A 529 1.54 -31.51 -4.80
C THR A 529 2.99 -31.49 -5.30
N GLY A 530 3.85 -32.38 -4.80
CA GLY A 530 5.29 -32.36 -5.05
C GLY A 530 6.07 -31.28 -4.29
N VAL A 531 5.40 -30.46 -3.47
CA VAL A 531 6.01 -29.51 -2.52
C VAL A 531 6.34 -30.26 -1.22
N PRO A 532 7.62 -30.41 -0.84
CA PRO A 532 7.96 -31.02 0.45
C PRO A 532 7.75 -30.02 1.60
N VAL A 533 7.37 -30.50 2.78
CA VAL A 533 7.09 -29.66 3.98
C VAL A 533 8.23 -28.68 4.33
N TRP A 534 9.50 -29.06 4.13
CA TRP A 534 10.63 -28.15 4.38
C TRP A 534 10.64 -26.93 3.44
N ALA A 535 10.14 -27.07 2.21
CA ALA A 535 10.01 -25.95 1.28
C ALA A 535 8.86 -25.02 1.71
N LEU A 536 7.77 -25.57 2.26
CA LEU A 536 6.68 -24.77 2.84
C LEU A 536 7.14 -23.97 4.08
N LEU A 537 8.01 -24.55 4.93
CA LEU A 537 8.66 -23.83 6.03
C LEU A 537 9.53 -22.66 5.53
N LEU A 538 10.31 -22.86 4.45
CA LEU A 538 11.08 -21.78 3.82
C LEU A 538 10.17 -20.72 3.16
N ALA A 539 9.03 -21.11 2.59
CA ALA A 539 8.05 -20.19 2.02
C ALA A 539 7.41 -19.28 3.08
N VAL A 540 7.35 -19.72 4.34
CA VAL A 540 6.91 -18.93 5.50
C VAL A 540 8.04 -18.15 6.16
N ALA A 541 9.29 -18.63 6.10
CA ALA A 541 10.44 -17.88 6.58
C ALA A 541 10.64 -16.54 5.84
N LEU A 542 10.31 -16.48 4.54
CA LEU A 542 10.38 -15.24 3.74
C LEU A 542 9.47 -14.11 4.28
N PRO A 543 8.13 -14.25 4.36
CA PRO A 543 7.29 -13.18 4.91
C PRO A 543 7.65 -12.84 6.35
N ILE A 544 8.08 -13.80 7.19
CA ILE A 544 8.57 -13.52 8.55
C ILE A 544 9.79 -12.58 8.55
N ILE A 545 10.75 -12.77 7.64
CA ILE A 545 11.95 -11.92 7.54
C ILE A 545 11.61 -10.54 6.96
N TYR A 546 10.70 -10.46 6.00
CA TYR A 546 10.47 -9.26 5.20
C TYR A 546 9.27 -8.40 5.63
N ILE A 547 8.37 -8.88 6.51
CA ILE A 547 7.19 -8.12 6.96
C ILE A 547 7.54 -6.82 7.68
N LEU A 548 8.59 -6.80 8.50
CA LEU A 548 9.04 -5.56 9.15
C LEU A 548 9.79 -4.64 8.17
N PRO A 549 10.76 -5.10 7.35
CA PRO A 549 11.39 -4.30 6.31
C PRO A 549 10.41 -3.67 5.30
N SER A 550 9.47 -4.45 4.76
CA SER A 550 8.44 -3.95 3.84
C SER A 550 7.44 -3.05 4.55
N GLY A 551 6.97 -3.45 5.74
CA GLY A 551 5.99 -2.72 6.54
C GLY A 551 6.46 -1.32 6.95
N PHE A 552 7.72 -1.13 7.37
CA PHE A 552 8.24 0.20 7.68
C PHE A 552 8.18 1.16 6.48
N ILE A 553 8.60 0.68 5.31
CA ILE A 553 8.61 1.51 4.09
C ILE A 553 7.19 1.75 3.61
N TYR A 554 6.32 0.74 3.63
CA TYR A 554 4.92 0.87 3.24
C TYR A 554 4.15 1.83 4.16
N ALA A 555 4.39 1.77 5.47
CA ALA A 555 3.80 2.67 6.47
C ALA A 555 4.26 4.13 6.34
N MET A 556 5.53 4.38 5.98
CA MET A 556 6.06 5.74 5.83
C MET A 556 5.82 6.36 4.45
N THR A 557 5.73 5.57 3.39
CA THR A 557 5.70 6.07 2.00
C THR A 557 4.42 5.77 1.23
N GLY A 558 3.63 4.79 1.67
CA GLY A 558 2.52 4.24 0.90
C GLY A 558 2.92 3.37 -0.30
N GLN A 559 4.20 2.98 -0.44
CA GLN A 559 4.70 2.12 -1.53
C GLN A 559 4.98 0.68 -1.02
N GLU A 560 4.24 -0.31 -1.52
CA GLU A 560 4.38 -1.73 -1.09
C GLU A 560 5.66 -2.35 -1.67
N ILE A 561 6.31 -3.26 -0.92
CA ILE A 561 7.48 -4.03 -1.37
C ILE A 561 7.09 -5.51 -1.49
N THR A 562 7.12 -6.05 -2.70
CA THR A 562 6.72 -7.45 -2.98
C THR A 562 7.92 -8.39 -3.18
N LEU A 563 7.82 -9.64 -2.73
CA LEU A 563 8.91 -10.65 -2.84
C LEU A 563 8.87 -11.49 -4.11
N ASN A 564 8.20 -11.01 -5.16
CA ASN A 564 7.83 -11.78 -6.35
C ASN A 564 8.98 -12.60 -6.96
N ILE A 565 10.23 -12.09 -6.92
CA ILE A 565 11.38 -12.75 -7.53
C ILE A 565 12.14 -13.67 -6.54
N LEU A 566 12.34 -13.27 -5.29
CA LEU A 566 12.95 -14.14 -4.27
C LEU A 566 12.15 -15.43 -4.05
N ALA A 567 10.82 -15.28 -3.99
CA ALA A 567 9.87 -16.37 -3.85
C ALA A 567 9.86 -17.33 -5.06
N GLN A 568 10.57 -17.01 -6.14
CA GLN A 568 10.78 -17.87 -7.30
C GLN A 568 12.22 -18.39 -7.43
N ILE A 569 13.23 -17.58 -7.08
CA ILE A 569 14.65 -17.98 -7.09
C ILE A 569 14.92 -19.14 -6.12
N ILE A 570 14.42 -19.04 -4.89
CA ILE A 570 14.70 -20.01 -3.82
C ILE A 570 14.13 -21.40 -4.16
N PRO A 571 12.84 -21.58 -4.45
CA PRO A 571 12.34 -22.88 -4.91
C PRO A 571 12.91 -23.25 -6.29
N GLY A 572 13.17 -22.29 -7.17
CA GLY A 572 13.74 -22.55 -8.49
C GLY A 572 15.16 -23.15 -8.45
N SER A 573 15.98 -22.78 -7.45
CA SER A 573 17.33 -23.33 -7.29
C SER A 573 17.35 -24.66 -6.53
N LEU A 574 16.42 -24.86 -5.57
CA LEU A 574 16.36 -26.05 -4.72
C LEU A 574 15.47 -27.18 -5.29
N LEU A 575 14.46 -26.85 -6.10
CA LEU A 575 13.48 -27.75 -6.71
C LEU A 575 13.47 -27.57 -8.24
N GLN A 576 14.66 -27.57 -8.85
CA GLN A 576 14.85 -27.36 -10.29
C GLN A 576 13.99 -28.29 -11.15
N GLY A 577 13.38 -27.74 -12.21
CA GLY A 577 12.55 -28.49 -13.16
C GLY A 577 11.13 -28.82 -12.66
N LYS A 578 10.71 -28.31 -11.49
CA LYS A 578 9.37 -28.51 -10.92
C LYS A 578 8.58 -27.19 -10.90
N PRO A 579 7.96 -26.77 -12.03
CA PRO A 579 7.22 -25.51 -12.10
C PRO A 579 6.07 -25.43 -11.08
N LEU A 580 5.29 -26.51 -10.91
CA LEU A 580 4.21 -26.57 -9.92
C LEU A 580 4.70 -26.24 -8.50
N ALA A 581 5.78 -26.89 -8.04
CA ALA A 581 6.31 -26.66 -6.70
C ALA A 581 6.83 -25.22 -6.50
N ASN A 582 7.39 -24.60 -7.54
CA ASN A 582 7.77 -23.19 -7.53
C ASN A 582 6.55 -22.27 -7.45
N MET A 583 5.52 -22.50 -8.27
CA MET A 583 4.26 -21.72 -8.25
C MET A 583 3.58 -21.75 -6.88
N MET A 584 3.54 -22.92 -6.23
CA MET A 584 2.92 -23.11 -4.92
C MET A 584 3.72 -22.42 -3.80
N PHE A 585 5.06 -22.54 -3.80
CA PHE A 585 5.94 -21.81 -2.88
C PHE A 585 5.79 -20.29 -3.05
N LYS A 586 5.77 -19.82 -4.31
CA LYS A 586 5.62 -18.41 -4.67
C LYS A 586 4.29 -17.85 -4.19
N ALA A 587 3.20 -18.56 -4.48
CA ALA A 587 1.87 -18.19 -4.01
C ALA A 587 1.83 -18.04 -2.49
N TYR A 588 2.45 -18.96 -1.76
CA TYR A 588 2.51 -18.90 -0.31
C TYR A 588 3.31 -17.69 0.21
N SER A 589 4.54 -17.51 -0.27
CA SER A 589 5.44 -16.45 0.21
C SER A 589 4.93 -15.04 -0.10
N VAL A 590 4.36 -14.84 -1.30
CA VAL A 590 3.89 -13.53 -1.77
C VAL A 590 2.55 -13.17 -1.12
N GLN A 591 1.55 -14.07 -1.14
CA GLN A 591 0.25 -13.78 -0.53
C GLN A 591 0.39 -13.55 0.99
N THR A 592 1.14 -14.41 1.69
CA THR A 592 1.30 -14.31 3.15
C THR A 592 1.94 -12.98 3.56
N LEU A 593 2.81 -12.39 2.72
CA LEU A 593 3.34 -11.04 2.98
C LEU A 593 2.30 -9.96 2.72
N THR A 594 1.78 -9.88 1.49
CA THR A 594 0.87 -8.81 1.05
C THR A 594 -0.38 -8.72 1.92
N GLU A 595 -0.94 -9.86 2.30
CA GLU A 595 -2.09 -9.94 3.21
C GLU A 595 -1.71 -9.48 4.63
N ALA A 596 -0.57 -9.94 5.16
CA ALA A 596 -0.12 -9.48 6.48
C ALA A 596 0.11 -7.96 6.54
N THR A 597 0.69 -7.35 5.49
CA THR A 597 0.80 -5.89 5.39
C THR A 597 -0.55 -5.19 5.24
N SER A 598 -1.50 -5.78 4.52
CA SER A 598 -2.86 -5.25 4.37
C SER A 598 -3.66 -5.30 5.68
N PHE A 599 -3.53 -6.37 6.47
CA PHE A 599 -4.17 -6.42 7.79
C PHE A 599 -3.56 -5.44 8.79
N ILE A 600 -2.23 -5.21 8.73
CA ILE A 600 -1.58 -4.14 9.53
C ILE A 600 -2.09 -2.76 9.10
N GLN A 601 -2.27 -2.52 7.80
CA GLN A 601 -2.86 -1.29 7.27
C GLN A 601 -4.26 -1.05 7.84
N ASP A 602 -5.17 -2.02 7.74
CA ASP A 602 -6.51 -1.95 8.31
C ASP A 602 -6.51 -1.76 9.84
N LEU A 603 -5.55 -2.36 10.56
CA LEU A 603 -5.41 -2.16 12.00
C LEU A 603 -5.00 -0.72 12.35
N LYS A 604 -4.16 -0.06 11.53
CA LYS A 604 -3.90 1.39 11.68
C LYS A 604 -5.12 2.23 11.32
N LEU A 605 -5.91 1.85 10.31
CA LEU A 605 -7.18 2.52 10.01
C LEU A 605 -8.16 2.41 11.20
N GLY A 606 -8.26 1.23 11.82
CA GLY A 606 -9.02 1.02 13.05
C GLY A 606 -8.52 1.86 14.23
N HIS A 607 -7.20 2.01 14.39
CA HIS A 607 -6.56 2.88 15.39
C HIS A 607 -6.90 4.36 15.16
N TYR A 608 -6.90 4.82 13.90
CA TYR A 608 -7.24 6.20 13.55
C TYR A 608 -8.71 6.53 13.80
N VAL A 609 -9.64 5.61 13.52
CA VAL A 609 -11.10 5.85 13.68
C VAL A 609 -11.67 5.19 14.96
N LYS A 610 -10.78 4.80 15.89
CA LYS A 610 -11.10 4.27 17.22
C LYS A 610 -12.13 3.14 17.20
N VAL A 611 -11.92 2.20 16.29
CA VAL A 611 -12.69 0.97 16.15
C VAL A 611 -12.12 -0.08 17.12
N PRO A 612 -12.94 -0.77 17.93
CA PRO A 612 -12.45 -1.79 18.86
C PRO A 612 -11.59 -2.86 18.15
N PRO A 613 -10.34 -3.13 18.55
CA PRO A 613 -9.43 -4.02 17.80
C PRO A 613 -9.99 -5.43 17.56
N ARG A 614 -10.76 -5.96 18.52
CA ARG A 614 -11.44 -7.25 18.42
C ARG A 614 -12.56 -7.27 17.37
N ALA A 615 -13.19 -6.13 17.10
CA ALA A 615 -14.19 -6.00 16.05
C ALA A 615 -13.51 -6.06 14.66
N SER A 616 -12.43 -5.30 14.47
CA SER A 616 -11.63 -5.33 13.23
C SER A 616 -11.13 -6.74 12.92
N PHE A 617 -10.50 -7.41 13.88
CA PHE A 617 -10.02 -8.79 13.72
C PHE A 617 -11.13 -9.76 13.28
N LEU A 618 -12.30 -9.71 13.94
CA LEU A 618 -13.43 -10.58 13.63
C LEU A 618 -14.00 -10.30 12.23
N VAL A 619 -14.13 -9.02 11.87
CA VAL A 619 -14.67 -8.58 10.58
C VAL A 619 -13.73 -8.93 9.43
N GLN A 620 -12.42 -8.74 9.59
CA GLN A 620 -11.42 -9.21 8.63
C GLN A 620 -11.47 -10.73 8.47
N LEU A 621 -11.41 -11.50 9.58
CA LEU A 621 -11.38 -12.96 9.54
C LEU A 621 -12.59 -13.55 8.82
N VAL A 622 -13.79 -13.06 9.13
CA VAL A 622 -15.02 -13.48 8.44
C VAL A 622 -15.02 -13.01 6.98
N GLY A 623 -14.56 -11.78 6.71
CA GLY A 623 -14.41 -11.23 5.37
C GLY A 623 -13.53 -12.10 4.46
N THR A 624 -12.30 -12.42 4.89
CA THR A 624 -11.36 -13.28 4.15
C THR A 624 -11.93 -14.67 3.90
N ILE A 625 -12.59 -15.28 4.91
CA ILE A 625 -13.18 -16.61 4.75
C ILE A 625 -14.32 -16.58 3.72
N VAL A 626 -15.24 -15.62 3.81
CA VAL A 626 -16.36 -15.49 2.86
C VAL A 626 -15.84 -15.19 1.45
N ALA A 627 -14.89 -14.27 1.30
CA ALA A 627 -14.24 -13.96 0.03
C ALA A 627 -13.57 -15.21 -0.57
N ALA A 628 -12.76 -15.94 0.18
CA ALA A 628 -12.05 -17.14 -0.31
C ALA A 628 -12.99 -18.21 -0.87
N PHE A 629 -14.09 -18.52 -0.19
CA PHE A 629 -15.12 -19.45 -0.70
C PHE A 629 -15.73 -18.96 -2.03
N LEU A 630 -16.08 -17.67 -2.11
CA LEU A 630 -16.74 -17.10 -3.27
C LEU A 630 -15.80 -16.94 -4.46
N GLN A 631 -14.56 -16.50 -4.24
CA GLN A 631 -13.56 -16.29 -5.27
C GLN A 631 -13.16 -17.62 -5.94
N VAL A 632 -12.97 -18.69 -5.15
CA VAL A 632 -12.72 -20.04 -5.68
C VAL A 632 -13.98 -20.63 -6.34
N GLY A 633 -15.17 -20.36 -5.79
CA GLY A 633 -16.45 -20.77 -6.38
C GLY A 633 -16.71 -20.14 -7.74
N VAL A 634 -16.52 -18.82 -7.85
CA VAL A 634 -16.65 -18.05 -9.10
C VAL A 634 -15.60 -18.48 -10.11
N LYS A 635 -14.33 -18.65 -9.73
CA LYS A 635 -13.29 -19.21 -10.62
C LYS A 635 -13.69 -20.58 -11.16
N THR A 636 -14.17 -21.47 -10.30
CA THR A 636 -14.59 -22.84 -10.69
C THR A 636 -15.82 -22.82 -11.60
N TRP A 637 -16.79 -21.95 -11.31
CA TRP A 637 -17.98 -21.78 -12.15
C TRP A 637 -17.61 -21.22 -13.54
N ILE A 638 -16.80 -20.17 -13.61
CA ILE A 638 -16.33 -19.56 -14.86
C ILE A 638 -15.65 -20.61 -15.75
N PHE A 639 -14.64 -21.32 -15.21
CA PHE A 639 -13.87 -22.31 -15.97
C PHE A 639 -14.69 -23.55 -16.39
N SER A 640 -15.83 -23.80 -15.74
CA SER A 640 -16.74 -24.90 -16.08
C SER A 640 -17.86 -24.51 -17.09
N ASN A 641 -18.09 -23.21 -17.32
CA ASN A 641 -19.22 -22.71 -18.14
C ASN A 641 -18.78 -21.84 -19.33
N VAL A 642 -17.55 -21.32 -19.34
CA VAL A 642 -17.01 -20.50 -20.44
C VAL A 642 -16.17 -21.37 -21.37
N GLU A 643 -16.76 -21.79 -22.50
CA GLU A 643 -16.04 -22.36 -23.64
C GLU A 643 -14.91 -21.42 -24.08
N ASP A 644 -13.77 -21.97 -24.55
CA ASP A 644 -12.63 -21.18 -25.07
C ASP A 644 -12.10 -20.08 -24.12
N ILE A 645 -12.17 -20.28 -22.81
CA ILE A 645 -11.54 -19.38 -21.83
C ILE A 645 -10.01 -19.29 -22.02
N CYS A 646 -9.44 -18.15 -21.65
CA CYS A 646 -8.01 -17.81 -21.79
C CYS A 646 -7.46 -17.79 -23.23
N LYS A 647 -8.29 -18.03 -24.26
CA LYS A 647 -7.91 -17.90 -25.68
C LYS A 647 -8.09 -16.45 -26.16
N PRO A 648 -7.19 -15.90 -26.99
CA PRO A 648 -7.32 -14.56 -27.57
C PRO A 648 -8.61 -14.32 -28.39
N THR A 649 -9.25 -15.39 -28.86
CA THR A 649 -10.49 -15.34 -29.68
C THR A 649 -11.78 -15.38 -28.86
N GLN A 650 -11.70 -15.33 -27.53
CA GLN A 650 -12.88 -15.41 -26.66
C GLN A 650 -13.80 -14.19 -26.82
N LYS A 651 -15.06 -14.44 -27.23
CA LYS A 651 -16.12 -13.44 -27.48
C LYS A 651 -16.28 -12.41 -26.35
N SER A 652 -16.16 -12.84 -25.09
CA SER A 652 -16.29 -12.00 -23.89
C SER A 652 -15.00 -11.28 -23.48
N GLN A 653 -13.90 -11.47 -24.22
CA GLN A 653 -12.54 -11.00 -23.92
C GLN A 653 -11.93 -11.53 -22.62
N LEU A 654 -12.29 -12.76 -22.24
CA LEU A 654 -11.73 -13.49 -21.09
C LEU A 654 -10.41 -14.18 -21.47
N THR A 655 -9.36 -13.38 -21.68
CA THR A 655 -8.04 -13.78 -22.20
C THR A 655 -7.01 -14.17 -21.13
N CYS A 656 -7.32 -13.95 -19.84
CA CYS A 656 -6.48 -14.34 -18.69
C CYS A 656 -5.04 -13.75 -18.66
N PRO A 657 -4.84 -12.43 -18.86
CA PRO A 657 -3.51 -11.84 -19.01
C PRO A 657 -2.60 -12.03 -17.79
N HIS A 658 -3.14 -11.91 -16.58
CA HIS A 658 -2.38 -12.13 -15.33
C HIS A 658 -1.85 -13.57 -15.23
N ASN A 659 -2.63 -14.54 -15.70
CA ASN A 659 -2.26 -15.96 -15.70
C ASN A 659 -1.18 -16.27 -16.75
N GLN A 660 -1.21 -15.61 -17.92
CA GLN A 660 -0.15 -15.72 -18.93
C GLN A 660 1.21 -15.21 -18.40
N VAL A 661 1.22 -14.07 -17.71
CA VAL A 661 2.44 -13.54 -17.06
C VAL A 661 2.90 -14.45 -15.92
N PHE A 662 1.98 -15.04 -15.16
CA PHE A 662 2.32 -16.00 -14.10
C PHE A 662 2.92 -17.30 -14.65
N PHE A 663 2.36 -17.85 -15.73
CA PHE A 663 2.90 -19.01 -16.46
C PHE A 663 4.27 -18.74 -17.08
N THR A 664 4.43 -17.57 -17.71
CA THR A 664 5.73 -17.07 -18.18
C THR A 664 6.77 -17.07 -17.06
N ALA A 665 6.41 -16.57 -15.87
CA ALA A 665 7.30 -16.54 -14.73
C ALA A 665 7.61 -17.95 -14.17
N SER A 666 6.65 -18.88 -14.15
CA SER A 666 6.88 -20.27 -13.73
C SER A 666 7.76 -21.04 -14.73
N ALA A 667 7.67 -20.75 -16.02
CA ALA A 667 8.57 -21.30 -17.03
C ALA A 667 10.01 -20.80 -16.85
N ILE A 668 10.21 -19.50 -16.62
CA ILE A 668 11.54 -18.91 -16.38
C ILE A 668 12.18 -19.49 -15.11
N TRP A 669 11.49 -19.40 -13.96
CA TRP A 669 12.10 -19.66 -12.66
C TRP A 669 11.91 -21.09 -12.13
N GLY A 670 10.81 -21.76 -12.48
CA GLY A 670 10.48 -23.11 -12.00
C GLY A 670 10.90 -24.23 -12.94
N LEU A 671 10.75 -24.02 -14.25
CA LEU A 671 11.07 -25.02 -15.27
C LEU A 671 12.54 -24.92 -15.74
N ILE A 672 12.91 -23.80 -16.39
CA ILE A 672 14.29 -23.56 -16.88
C ILE A 672 15.26 -23.42 -15.69
N GLY A 673 14.86 -22.63 -14.69
CA GLY A 673 15.55 -22.48 -13.43
C GLY A 673 16.61 -21.37 -13.41
N PRO A 674 16.86 -20.75 -12.24
CA PRO A 674 17.82 -19.64 -12.12
C PRO A 674 19.26 -20.04 -12.49
N SER A 675 19.62 -21.32 -12.37
CA SER A 675 20.94 -21.86 -12.73
C SER A 675 21.25 -21.71 -14.22
N ARG A 676 20.25 -21.80 -15.12
CA ARG A 676 20.45 -21.67 -16.57
C ARG A 676 20.33 -20.21 -17.04
N GLN A 677 19.48 -19.42 -16.40
CA GLN A 677 19.20 -18.05 -16.82
C GLN A 677 20.13 -16.99 -16.19
N PHE A 678 20.66 -17.26 -14.99
CA PHE A 678 21.52 -16.35 -14.20
C PHE A 678 22.82 -17.01 -13.66
N GLY A 679 23.10 -18.26 -14.01
CA GLY A 679 24.35 -18.96 -13.67
C GLY A 679 25.58 -18.44 -14.43
N VAL A 680 26.77 -18.92 -14.08
CA VAL A 680 28.08 -18.33 -14.47
C VAL A 680 28.27 -18.10 -15.98
N HIS A 681 27.73 -18.98 -16.82
CA HIS A 681 27.84 -18.93 -18.29
C HIS A 681 26.58 -18.37 -18.99
N SER A 682 25.64 -17.80 -18.24
CA SER A 682 24.38 -17.29 -18.76
C SER A 682 24.43 -15.81 -19.14
N ILE A 683 23.55 -15.42 -20.07
CA ILE A 683 23.45 -14.04 -20.57
C ILE A 683 23.20 -13.04 -19.43
N TYR A 684 22.36 -13.39 -18.45
CA TYR A 684 21.96 -12.50 -17.36
C TYR A 684 22.74 -12.75 -16.05
N HIS A 685 23.88 -13.44 -16.10
CA HIS A 685 24.74 -13.62 -14.92
C HIS A 685 25.09 -12.31 -14.17
N PRO A 686 25.32 -11.16 -14.82
CA PRO A 686 25.61 -9.90 -14.14
C PRO A 686 24.56 -9.47 -13.10
N HIS A 687 23.30 -9.88 -13.26
CA HIS A 687 22.22 -9.59 -12.32
C HIS A 687 22.47 -10.15 -10.92
N VAL A 688 23.22 -11.25 -10.78
CA VAL A 688 23.54 -11.84 -9.47
C VAL A 688 24.40 -10.88 -8.62
N TYR A 689 25.29 -10.09 -9.25
CA TYR A 689 26.07 -9.08 -8.53
C TYR A 689 25.23 -7.93 -7.98
N ALA A 690 24.01 -7.72 -8.50
CA ALA A 690 23.10 -6.71 -7.96
C ALA A 690 22.68 -7.02 -6.51
N LEU A 691 22.70 -8.29 -6.08
CA LEU A 691 22.53 -8.67 -4.65
C LEU A 691 23.61 -8.03 -3.75
N VAL A 692 24.86 -8.00 -4.22
CA VAL A 692 25.98 -7.41 -3.47
C VAL A 692 25.92 -5.89 -3.52
N ILE A 693 25.60 -5.32 -4.68
CA ILE A 693 25.39 -3.87 -4.83
C ILE A 693 24.25 -3.41 -3.92
N GLY A 694 23.12 -4.12 -3.88
CA GLY A 694 21.98 -3.87 -3.01
C GLY A 694 22.33 -3.91 -1.53
N ALA A 695 23.14 -4.88 -1.10
CA ALA A 695 23.60 -4.97 0.29
C ALA A 695 24.52 -3.80 0.67
N VAL A 696 25.32 -3.29 -0.27
CA VAL A 696 26.25 -2.18 -0.04
C VAL A 696 25.58 -0.80 -0.18
N LEU A 697 24.56 -0.66 -1.03
CA LEU A 697 23.96 0.62 -1.41
C LEU A 697 23.48 1.50 -0.23
N PRO A 698 22.90 0.98 0.87
CA PRO A 698 22.53 1.80 2.03
C PRO A 698 23.73 2.35 2.82
N LEU A 699 24.88 1.68 2.78
CA LEU A 699 26.01 1.96 3.69
C LEU A 699 26.61 3.36 3.51
N PRO A 700 26.94 3.85 2.28
CA PRO A 700 27.51 5.19 2.10
C PRO A 700 26.61 6.31 2.64
N PHE A 701 25.30 6.24 2.40
CA PHE A 701 24.34 7.24 2.87
C PHE A 701 24.23 7.24 4.40
N TRP A 702 24.16 6.05 5.01
CA TRP A 702 24.09 5.89 6.47
C TRP A 702 25.38 6.35 7.18
N PHE A 703 26.56 6.01 6.64
CA PHE A 703 27.83 6.52 7.14
C PHE A 703 27.93 8.05 6.99
N TRP A 704 27.45 8.61 5.87
CA TRP A 704 27.44 10.06 5.68
C TRP A 704 26.51 10.76 6.68
N GLN A 705 25.29 10.26 6.87
CA GLN A 705 24.33 10.79 7.83
C GLN A 705 24.91 10.78 9.24
N ARG A 706 25.51 9.66 9.67
CA ARG A 706 26.20 9.58 10.98
C ARG A 706 27.37 10.55 11.13
N ARG A 707 28.02 10.95 10.03
CA ARG A 707 29.10 11.94 10.05
C ARG A 707 28.58 13.39 9.98
N TYR A 708 27.39 13.60 9.42
CA TYR A 708 26.76 14.90 9.19
C TYR A 708 25.21 14.79 9.36
N PRO A 709 24.70 14.75 10.61
CA PRO A 709 23.27 14.47 10.87
C PRO A 709 22.33 15.49 10.24
N ASN A 710 22.75 16.76 10.17
CA ASN A 710 21.98 17.86 9.59
C ASN A 710 22.05 17.91 8.04
N SER A 711 22.55 16.85 7.40
CA SER A 711 22.60 16.73 5.94
C SER A 711 21.25 16.32 5.36
N TRP A 712 20.91 16.88 4.19
CA TRP A 712 19.75 16.47 3.38
C TRP A 712 19.74 14.96 3.03
N ILE A 713 20.89 14.29 3.12
CA ILE A 713 21.04 12.85 2.90
C ILE A 713 20.19 12.02 3.88
N LYS A 714 19.77 12.55 5.03
CA LYS A 714 18.86 11.85 5.96
C LYS A 714 17.52 11.45 5.33
N TYR A 715 17.09 12.12 4.26
CA TYR A 715 15.86 11.80 3.54
C TYR A 715 16.00 10.68 2.49
N ILE A 716 17.22 10.23 2.17
CA ILE A 716 17.46 9.31 1.04
C ILE A 716 17.16 7.85 1.41
N SER A 717 15.97 7.36 1.05
CA SER A 717 15.62 5.94 1.22
C SER A 717 15.99 5.11 -0.01
N THR A 718 17.13 4.43 0.03
CA THR A 718 17.62 3.62 -1.09
C THR A 718 16.69 2.46 -1.51
N PRO A 719 15.93 1.79 -0.62
CA PRO A 719 14.93 0.81 -1.05
C PRO A 719 13.79 1.44 -1.86
N VAL A 720 13.37 2.68 -1.58
CA VAL A 720 12.31 3.36 -2.33
C VAL A 720 12.74 3.66 -3.75
N ILE A 721 14.01 4.07 -3.95
CA ILE A 721 14.61 4.29 -5.29
C ILE A 721 14.63 2.99 -6.11
N LEU A 722 14.86 1.83 -5.48
CA LEU A 722 14.90 0.53 -6.16
C LEU A 722 13.50 -0.09 -6.36
N ASN A 723 12.60 0.07 -5.39
CA ASN A 723 11.24 -0.50 -5.44
C ASN A 723 10.28 0.32 -6.32
N GLY A 724 10.47 1.64 -6.37
CA GLY A 724 9.58 2.60 -7.03
C GLY A 724 9.43 2.47 -8.54
N VAL A 725 10.01 1.44 -9.15
CA VAL A 725 9.90 1.14 -10.59
C VAL A 725 9.51 -0.32 -10.87
N SER A 726 9.22 -1.08 -9.82
CA SER A 726 8.95 -2.53 -9.89
C SER A 726 7.66 -2.90 -10.63
N GLY A 727 6.74 -1.95 -10.83
CA GLY A 727 5.51 -2.14 -11.60
C GLY A 727 5.67 -2.12 -13.12
N ILE A 728 6.86 -1.79 -13.64
CA ILE A 728 7.17 -1.90 -15.08
C ILE A 728 7.67 -3.33 -15.38
N PRO A 729 7.15 -4.02 -16.43
CA PRO A 729 5.82 -3.89 -17.02
C PRO A 729 4.77 -4.59 -16.12
N PRO A 730 3.45 -4.34 -16.29
CA PRO A 730 2.80 -3.69 -17.42
C PRO A 730 2.64 -2.17 -17.34
N ALA A 731 3.07 -1.50 -16.27
CA ALA A 731 3.16 -0.04 -16.30
C ALA A 731 4.13 0.44 -17.39
N THR A 732 3.87 1.59 -17.98
CA THR A 732 4.76 2.25 -18.94
C THR A 732 5.25 3.59 -18.39
N GLY A 733 6.16 4.27 -19.09
CA GLY A 733 6.80 5.47 -18.57
C GLY A 733 5.86 6.64 -18.30
N ILE A 734 4.66 6.66 -18.89
CA ILE A 734 3.67 7.71 -18.60
C ILE A 734 3.17 7.62 -17.16
N ASN A 735 3.07 6.41 -16.60
CA ASN A 735 2.49 6.17 -15.28
C ASN A 735 3.35 6.77 -14.17
N TYR A 736 4.68 6.81 -14.33
CA TYR A 736 5.60 7.39 -13.35
C TYR A 736 5.80 8.90 -13.56
N SER A 737 5.87 9.33 -14.83
CA SER A 737 6.12 10.73 -15.19
C SER A 737 4.92 11.64 -14.97
N ALA A 738 3.71 11.20 -15.32
CA ALA A 738 2.48 11.95 -15.06
C ALA A 738 2.10 11.94 -13.58
N TRP A 739 2.29 10.80 -12.89
CA TRP A 739 2.15 10.70 -11.42
C TRP A 739 3.06 11.72 -10.71
N PHE A 740 4.36 11.74 -11.03
CA PHE A 740 5.30 12.69 -10.43
C PHE A 740 4.97 14.15 -10.80
N ALA A 741 4.50 14.42 -12.02
CA ALA A 741 4.10 15.77 -12.42
C ALA A 741 2.88 16.28 -11.62
N VAL A 742 1.89 15.42 -11.36
CA VAL A 742 0.74 15.75 -10.50
C VAL A 742 1.15 15.83 -9.03
N GLY A 743 1.99 14.90 -8.55
CA GLY A 743 2.61 14.94 -7.22
C GLY A 743 3.30 16.27 -6.93
N ALA A 744 4.17 16.72 -7.84
CA ALA A 744 4.84 18.02 -7.73
C ALA A 744 3.83 19.19 -7.64
N VAL A 745 2.71 19.16 -8.36
CA VAL A 745 1.67 20.18 -8.24
C VAL A 745 1.03 20.19 -6.85
N PHE A 746 0.60 19.04 -6.34
CA PHE A 746 -0.15 18.97 -5.08
C PHE A 746 0.76 18.92 -3.84
N GLN A 747 1.72 17.99 -3.79
CA GLN A 747 2.60 17.73 -2.65
C GLN A 747 3.73 18.75 -2.48
N TYR A 748 4.17 19.40 -3.56
CA TYR A 748 5.21 20.44 -3.48
C TYR A 748 4.64 21.85 -3.65
N PHE A 749 4.11 22.21 -4.82
CA PHE A 749 3.73 23.59 -5.12
C PHE A 749 2.51 24.07 -4.30
N ILE A 750 1.42 23.30 -4.26
CA ILE A 750 0.21 23.65 -3.50
C ILE A 750 0.49 23.55 -2.00
N ARG A 751 1.06 22.44 -1.50
CA ARG A 751 1.41 22.28 -0.08
C ARG A 751 2.26 23.43 0.46
N LYS A 752 3.27 23.89 -0.30
CA LYS A 752 4.17 24.99 0.11
C LYS A 752 3.54 26.39 -0.03
N ARG A 753 2.65 26.61 -1.00
CA ARG A 753 2.06 27.94 -1.28
C ARG A 753 0.73 28.19 -0.56
N ASN A 754 -0.05 27.14 -0.28
CA ASN A 754 -1.34 27.22 0.37
C ASN A 754 -1.59 25.95 1.20
N PHE A 755 -0.85 25.82 2.31
CA PHE A 755 -0.97 24.67 3.21
C PHE A 755 -2.39 24.50 3.78
N ALA A 756 -3.12 25.58 4.03
CA ALA A 756 -4.49 25.53 4.55
C ALA A 756 -5.50 24.93 3.56
N TRP A 757 -5.33 25.16 2.24
CA TRP A 757 -6.09 24.43 1.24
C TRP A 757 -5.66 22.96 1.18
N TRP A 758 -4.35 22.71 1.25
CA TRP A 758 -3.79 21.36 1.19
C TRP A 758 -4.32 20.47 2.32
N SER A 759 -4.22 20.91 3.58
CA SER A 759 -4.74 20.16 4.73
C SER A 759 -6.27 19.99 4.71
N LYS A 760 -7.03 21.00 4.24
CA LYS A 760 -8.50 20.89 4.18
C LYS A 760 -9.00 19.98 3.05
N PHE A 761 -8.35 19.99 1.88
CA PHE A 761 -8.90 19.45 0.62
C PHE A 761 -8.01 18.48 -0.17
N ASN A 762 -6.72 18.29 0.12
CA ASN A 762 -5.84 17.44 -0.70
C ASN A 762 -6.31 15.97 -0.75
N TYR A 763 -6.47 15.33 0.40
CA TYR A 763 -6.97 13.94 0.47
C TYR A 763 -8.43 13.82 -0.01
N VAL A 764 -9.26 14.85 0.18
CA VAL A 764 -10.62 14.94 -0.39
C VAL A 764 -10.58 14.95 -1.93
N THR A 765 -9.59 15.65 -2.51
CA THR A 765 -9.39 15.72 -3.96
C THR A 765 -8.98 14.36 -4.52
N SER A 766 -8.06 13.63 -3.86
CA SER A 766 -7.73 12.25 -4.26
C SER A 766 -8.99 11.38 -4.27
N ALA A 767 -9.68 11.29 -3.13
CA ALA A 767 -10.86 10.46 -2.98
C ALA A 767 -11.94 10.77 -4.04
N ALA A 768 -12.14 12.04 -4.38
CA ALA A 768 -13.09 12.48 -5.39
C ALA A 768 -12.66 12.14 -6.84
N LEU A 769 -11.37 12.30 -7.17
CA LEU A 769 -10.83 11.95 -8.49
C LEU A 769 -10.90 10.43 -8.72
N ASP A 770 -10.43 9.65 -7.75
CA ASP A 770 -10.48 8.18 -7.75
C ASP A 770 -11.94 7.69 -7.93
N SER A 771 -12.85 8.21 -7.12
CA SER A 771 -14.25 7.78 -7.10
C SER A 771 -15.03 8.16 -8.36
N GLY A 772 -14.89 9.41 -8.83
CA GLY A 772 -15.56 9.87 -10.04
C GLY A 772 -15.08 9.11 -11.29
N THR A 773 -13.77 8.85 -11.36
CA THR A 773 -13.16 8.06 -12.43
C THR A 773 -13.68 6.62 -12.43
N VAL A 774 -13.65 5.93 -11.28
CA VAL A 774 -14.13 4.54 -11.18
C VAL A 774 -15.62 4.44 -11.49
N MET A 775 -16.46 5.36 -10.99
CA MET A 775 -17.89 5.40 -11.33
C MET A 775 -18.11 5.57 -12.84
N SER A 776 -17.35 6.45 -13.50
CA SER A 776 -17.44 6.69 -14.94
C SER A 776 -16.99 5.47 -15.74
N LEU A 777 -15.87 4.86 -15.34
CA LEU A 777 -15.33 3.64 -15.93
C LEU A 777 -16.33 2.47 -15.83
N MET A 778 -16.97 2.27 -14.68
CA MET A 778 -18.03 1.26 -14.52
C MET A 778 -19.24 1.55 -15.44
N VAL A 779 -19.67 2.81 -15.58
CA VAL A 779 -20.76 3.18 -16.51
C VAL A 779 -20.37 2.94 -17.96
N ILE A 780 -19.19 3.39 -18.40
CA ILE A 780 -18.65 3.18 -19.76
C ILE A 780 -18.54 1.67 -20.05
N PHE A 781 -18.03 0.89 -19.09
CA PHE A 781 -17.93 -0.56 -19.21
C PHE A 781 -19.30 -1.21 -19.42
N PHE A 782 -20.23 -1.04 -18.48
CA PHE A 782 -21.52 -1.76 -18.52
C PHE A 782 -22.49 -1.23 -19.60
N THR A 783 -22.38 0.02 -20.04
CA THR A 783 -23.31 0.61 -21.03
C THR A 783 -22.76 0.71 -22.45
N LEU A 784 -21.45 0.70 -22.65
CA LEU A 784 -20.81 0.88 -23.97
C LEU A 784 -19.89 -0.30 -24.33
N GLN A 785 -18.91 -0.65 -23.50
CA GLN A 785 -17.89 -1.65 -23.85
C GLN A 785 -18.36 -3.11 -23.70
N PHE A 786 -19.28 -3.40 -22.78
CA PHE A 786 -19.81 -4.75 -22.54
C PHE A 786 -20.96 -5.13 -23.49
N PRO A 787 -21.95 -4.25 -23.78
CA PRO A 787 -23.03 -4.59 -24.71
C PRO A 787 -22.54 -4.82 -26.14
N LYS A 788 -23.25 -5.68 -26.88
CA LYS A 788 -22.96 -6.02 -28.30
C LYS A 788 -21.49 -6.39 -28.56
N ASN A 789 -20.84 -7.12 -27.64
CA ASN A 789 -19.44 -7.55 -27.73
C ASN A 789 -18.46 -6.37 -27.94
N GLY A 790 -18.73 -5.18 -27.39
CA GLY A 790 -17.87 -4.01 -27.53
C GLY A 790 -17.90 -3.32 -28.89
N THR A 791 -18.88 -3.64 -29.75
CA THR A 791 -19.04 -2.96 -31.07
C THR A 791 -19.57 -1.53 -30.98
N ILE A 792 -19.92 -1.04 -29.78
CA ILE A 792 -20.30 0.36 -29.53
C ILE A 792 -19.02 1.16 -29.28
N ALA A 793 -18.35 1.60 -30.34
CA ALA A 793 -17.12 2.38 -30.28
C ALA A 793 -17.19 3.61 -31.21
N VAL A 794 -16.53 4.70 -30.84
CA VAL A 794 -16.46 5.92 -31.68
C VAL A 794 -15.29 5.80 -32.66
N ASN A 795 -15.57 5.39 -33.90
CA ASN A 795 -14.54 5.27 -34.93
C ASN A 795 -14.19 6.65 -35.54
N TRP A 796 -13.10 7.25 -35.06
CA TRP A 796 -12.49 8.45 -35.61
C TRP A 796 -11.00 8.53 -35.24
N TRP A 797 -10.28 9.51 -35.80
CA TRP A 797 -8.83 9.69 -35.62
C TRP A 797 -8.37 9.65 -34.15
N GLY A 798 -9.11 10.26 -33.22
CA GLY A 798 -8.75 10.28 -31.80
C GLY A 798 -8.75 8.91 -31.11
N ASN A 799 -9.42 7.89 -31.67
CA ASN A 799 -9.42 6.52 -31.16
C ASN A 799 -8.57 5.56 -32.01
N SER A 800 -7.92 6.05 -33.09
CA SER A 800 -7.06 5.20 -33.96
C SER A 800 -5.63 5.70 -34.12
N VAL A 801 -5.33 7.00 -33.91
CA VAL A 801 -4.03 7.60 -34.21
C VAL A 801 -2.85 6.89 -33.53
N TYR A 802 -3.00 6.51 -32.26
CA TYR A 802 -1.95 5.83 -31.51
C TYR A 802 -1.67 4.42 -32.06
N GLN A 803 -2.65 3.76 -32.68
CA GLN A 803 -2.52 2.40 -33.24
C GLN A 803 -1.69 2.37 -34.54
N HIS A 804 -1.49 3.52 -35.18
CA HIS A 804 -0.73 3.65 -36.44
C HIS A 804 0.74 4.04 -36.20
N THR A 805 1.34 3.57 -35.11
CA THR A 805 2.68 3.95 -34.64
C THR A 805 3.59 2.74 -34.45
N ALA A 806 4.91 2.93 -34.60
CA ALA A 806 5.89 1.89 -34.32
C ALA A 806 5.92 1.45 -32.84
N ASP A 807 5.42 2.31 -31.94
CA ASP A 807 5.14 2.05 -30.52
C ASP A 807 4.04 0.98 -30.36
N TYR A 808 2.86 1.19 -30.94
CA TYR A 808 1.79 0.19 -30.89
C TYR A 808 2.15 -1.13 -31.60
N HIS A 809 2.95 -1.06 -32.67
CA HIS A 809 3.47 -2.24 -33.37
C HIS A 809 4.68 -2.91 -32.69
N HIS A 810 5.08 -2.49 -31.48
CA HIS A 810 6.17 -3.08 -30.68
C HIS A 810 7.49 -3.21 -31.46
N THR A 811 7.83 -2.23 -32.30
CA THR A 811 8.88 -2.40 -33.31
C THR A 811 10.28 -2.50 -32.65
N PRO A 812 11.07 -3.57 -32.88
CA PRO A 812 12.44 -3.67 -32.36
C PRO A 812 13.43 -2.80 -33.15
N TRP A 813 14.53 -2.41 -32.53
CA TRP A 813 15.56 -1.56 -33.18
C TRP A 813 16.40 -2.33 -34.19
N LYS A 814 16.71 -3.60 -33.91
CA LYS A 814 17.39 -4.52 -34.84
C LYS A 814 16.42 -5.61 -35.30
N LYS A 815 16.53 -6.02 -36.56
CA LYS A 815 15.88 -7.25 -37.06
C LYS A 815 16.72 -8.47 -36.66
N VAL A 816 16.05 -9.54 -36.23
CA VAL A 816 16.70 -10.82 -35.91
C VAL A 816 17.34 -11.40 -37.19
N PRO A 817 18.56 -11.99 -37.12
CA PRO A 817 19.18 -12.65 -38.27
C PRO A 817 18.38 -13.88 -38.73
N ALA A 818 18.47 -14.24 -40.02
CA ALA A 818 17.72 -15.38 -40.58
C ALA A 818 18.08 -16.76 -39.99
N GLY A 819 19.25 -16.89 -39.34
CA GLY A 819 19.64 -18.08 -38.55
C GLY A 819 19.33 -17.96 -37.05
N GLY A 820 18.48 -17.01 -36.67
CA GLY A 820 18.32 -16.55 -35.30
C GLY A 820 19.53 -15.77 -34.77
N ILE A 821 19.41 -15.28 -33.55
CA ILE A 821 20.54 -14.80 -32.75
C ILE A 821 21.51 -15.99 -32.55
N PRO A 822 22.83 -15.79 -32.73
CA PRO A 822 23.81 -16.84 -32.45
C PRO A 822 23.78 -17.27 -31.00
N LEU A 823 23.83 -18.58 -30.76
CA LEU A 823 24.10 -19.12 -29.42
C LEU A 823 25.51 -18.69 -29.00
N GLN A 824 25.68 -18.25 -27.76
CA GLN A 824 27.02 -17.98 -27.21
C GLN A 824 27.75 -19.32 -26.99
N PRO A 825 29.04 -19.44 -27.37
CA PRO A 825 29.72 -20.74 -27.39
C PRO A 825 30.25 -21.16 -26.01
N SER A 826 29.37 -21.71 -25.17
CA SER A 826 29.75 -22.56 -24.01
C SER A 826 28.54 -23.35 -23.47
N ASP A 827 28.23 -24.48 -24.11
CA ASP A 827 28.19 -25.83 -23.49
C ASP A 827 27.47 -26.83 -24.43
#